data_AF-A0A0F5JFU6-F1
#
_entry.id   AF-A0A0F5JFU6-F1
#
_cell.length_a   1.000
_cell.length_b   1.000
_cell.length_c   1.000
_cell.angle_alpha   90.00
_cell.angle_beta   90.00
_cell.angle_gamma   90.00
#
_symmetry.space_group_name_H-M   'P 1'
#
loop_
_entity.id
_entity.type
_entity.pdbx_description
1 polymer ?
#
loop_
_entity_poly.entity_id
_entity_poly.type
_entity_poly.pdbx_seq_one_letter_code
_entity_poly.pdbx_strand_id
1 'polypeptide(L)'
;MKKILVLLTLLGLLYPNQSFAQNSIRLYPYQMTPSHHPDYSRYHVKSPDASFFNNKIQFIALRDLSGDYKQKLDQWVDKDKLGDILWVSYPLVFQDNLKEVVGEIKKRNLYLFDLWGYIPGSGPGGYWTQFVIPDGVLDLFESELGDRWLGMDNGEQDGRYVGSFAPRMYPLGADRKQQYFNFQRHFQEMGDQLGNKMATLVSLNFGHYFLKEGVYTLIGAETAQGLPNSQIYYSFIRGAGKQYGVNWFGNASVWNRWGHKTYDSNATNIDEDYGSGGPLKGTSLGLLKRLIYTHLMYDCVAVGFEGAMRIDDKKLSPIGKIQQSAVKWLDKYGDPGVMYTPVALMTDFFSGWSFPRHLYSRQAYKVWGNLPYEQPDYLTDAMLDILYPGYQDASYYKDERGFIAPTPYGDIADCLMSDAPLWVMKQFPILVISDELRPGKEINDKLNAYVNEGGHLVITAGSLKNMPDGIAGIRTSGKINTCTAPVTYNGKLLTEKGAYTLAELVYPSSAVVLQKSGEQPAAIEMKAGKGKVTVIASLYGVSEQPQCALPVKVKEEQPLDKPYPMLGHTKALMQDIFASAQLFDTNPELSLVTCSKDNNEYTVLVSNQYWEPKEFTLRAKTGKITSIRELPTDCSEMNAIGYTPKVALNSRPGKNSGNRIAGGNVRIFRVRLSDADITAIPEIPSVPNVTGRALTLRNIQNVKEEILSRPTFFEHYDRVVIDWRYLHDKEKEVLKHESGWLGRQKLKMTVDLTSGLNLYPDLRIVNNDAPFYQKSMEIMKGVIDKMEILGADELLISTQRTIENNYTMEQFYQSLQESFCTLADYAAAKNIRLILRQSVSRTPDTVEGLQKLVGEVNRPNFTLAPAVSLLLNDEANLDSNLSRLKQMDIKELLVSAPEKDIHDQLWNTNAPIYKSSKTEAIRKILSAFPQANIIMDCLYASPDEEYMDGKEMDKLITKK
;
A
#
# COMPACT_ATOMS: atom_id res chain seq x y z
N MET A 1 26.98 49.47 39.68
CA MET A 1 25.64 48.95 39.35
C MET A 1 25.05 49.49 38.02
N LYS A 2 25.25 50.75 37.62
CA LYS A 2 24.72 51.27 36.33
C LYS A 2 25.38 50.71 35.04
N LYS A 3 26.60 50.15 35.09
CA LYS A 3 27.26 49.57 33.90
C LYS A 3 26.87 48.11 33.58
N ILE A 4 26.32 47.37 34.56
CA ILE A 4 25.89 45.97 34.37
C ILE A 4 24.46 45.92 33.82
N LEU A 5 23.62 46.90 34.17
CA LEU A 5 22.24 46.98 33.68
C LEU A 5 22.15 47.32 32.18
N VAL A 6 23.11 48.11 31.66
CA VAL A 6 23.19 48.47 30.23
C VAL A 6 23.69 47.29 29.38
N LEU A 7 24.54 46.41 29.93
CA LEU A 7 25.02 45.23 29.22
C LEU A 7 23.91 44.16 29.08
N LEU A 8 23.05 44.01 30.09
CA LEU A 8 21.90 43.10 30.05
C LEU A 8 20.76 43.58 29.15
N THR A 9 20.59 44.90 28.99
CA THR A 9 19.60 45.46 28.03
C THR A 9 20.08 45.42 26.58
N LEU A 10 21.39 45.46 26.32
CA LEU A 10 21.96 45.30 24.97
C LEU A 10 22.03 43.83 24.51
N LEU A 11 22.16 42.86 25.42
CA LEU A 11 22.08 41.42 25.09
C LEU A 11 20.64 40.93 24.84
N GLY A 12 19.63 41.57 25.45
CA GLY A 12 18.21 41.30 25.20
C GLY A 12 17.69 41.82 23.85
N LEU A 13 18.45 42.70 23.18
CA LEU A 13 18.11 43.26 21.85
C LEU A 13 18.80 42.53 20.69
N LEU A 14 19.62 41.50 20.97
CA LEU A 14 20.31 40.67 19.96
C LEU A 14 19.62 39.33 19.66
N TYR A 15 18.46 39.07 20.27
CA TYR A 15 17.56 38.00 19.86
C TYR A 15 16.24 38.59 19.35
N PRO A 16 16.21 39.20 18.14
CA PRO A 16 14.95 39.29 17.44
C PRO A 16 14.49 37.84 17.22
N ASN A 17 13.21 37.58 17.49
CA ASN A 17 12.46 36.37 17.10
C ASN A 17 13.35 35.28 16.49
N GLN A 18 13.64 34.21 17.25
CA GLN A 18 13.88 32.93 16.60
C GLN A 18 12.58 32.58 15.86
N SER A 19 12.40 33.14 14.67
CA SER A 19 11.70 32.41 13.63
C SER A 19 12.39 31.07 13.59
N PHE A 20 11.63 29.98 13.56
CA PHE A 20 12.16 28.68 13.16
C PHE A 20 13.20 28.94 12.08
N ALA A 21 14.46 28.56 12.32
CA ALA A 21 15.48 28.65 11.29
C ALA A 21 14.85 28.06 10.04
N GLN A 22 14.74 28.87 8.99
CA GLN A 22 14.03 28.49 7.78
C GLN A 22 14.80 27.30 7.23
N ASN A 23 14.31 26.09 7.55
CA ASN A 23 14.95 24.88 7.11
C ASN A 23 14.84 24.87 5.59
N SER A 24 15.95 24.58 4.91
CA SER A 24 15.98 24.34 3.47
C SER A 24 14.81 23.43 3.07
N ILE A 25 14.00 23.85 2.09
CA ILE A 25 12.89 23.05 1.60
C ILE A 25 13.48 21.83 0.90
N ARG A 26 13.08 20.63 1.32
CA ARG A 26 13.54 19.37 0.72
C ARG A 26 12.52 18.87 -0.29
N LEU A 27 12.98 18.57 -1.51
CA LEU A 27 12.16 18.19 -2.65
C LEU A 27 12.61 16.83 -3.20
N TYR A 28 11.68 15.92 -3.48
CA TYR A 28 11.96 14.67 -4.20
C TYR A 28 11.42 14.78 -5.64
N PRO A 29 12.25 15.17 -6.63
CA PRO A 29 11.78 15.54 -7.97
C PRO A 29 11.76 14.36 -8.97
N TYR A 30 11.54 13.13 -8.51
CA TYR A 30 11.57 11.93 -9.36
C TYR A 30 10.19 11.28 -9.44
N GLN A 31 9.80 10.88 -10.66
CA GLN A 31 8.59 10.09 -10.88
C GLN A 31 8.79 8.66 -10.36
N MET A 32 7.70 8.05 -9.90
CA MET A 32 7.70 6.62 -9.58
C MET A 32 7.81 5.82 -10.87
N THR A 33 8.74 4.85 -10.89
CA THR A 33 8.94 3.94 -12.03
C THR A 33 8.60 2.50 -11.59
N PRO A 34 7.49 1.91 -12.07
CA PRO A 34 7.08 0.56 -11.69
C PRO A 34 8.16 -0.52 -11.80
N SER A 35 8.93 -0.51 -12.89
CA SER A 35 9.97 -1.52 -13.15
C SER A 35 11.12 -1.53 -12.14
N HIS A 36 11.29 -0.44 -11.37
CA HIS A 36 12.28 -0.36 -10.30
C HIS A 36 11.80 -0.97 -8.97
N HIS A 37 10.52 -1.31 -8.84
CA HIS A 37 9.98 -1.90 -7.62
C HIS A 37 10.52 -3.33 -7.40
N PRO A 38 10.92 -3.72 -6.17
CA PRO A 38 11.57 -5.02 -5.93
C PRO A 38 10.66 -6.21 -6.22
N ASP A 39 9.34 -6.04 -6.12
CA ASP A 39 8.36 -7.07 -6.48
C ASP A 39 7.99 -7.09 -7.96
N TYR A 40 8.52 -6.21 -8.81
CA TYR A 40 8.09 -6.11 -10.21
C TYR A 40 8.21 -7.44 -10.98
N SER A 41 9.28 -8.20 -10.74
CA SER A 41 9.45 -9.54 -11.33
C SER A 41 8.60 -10.60 -10.64
N ARG A 42 8.20 -10.39 -9.38
CA ARG A 42 7.35 -11.30 -8.61
C ARG A 42 5.89 -11.17 -9.00
N TYR A 43 5.39 -9.94 -9.18
CA TYR A 43 4.00 -9.70 -9.53
C TYR A 43 3.56 -10.49 -10.75
N HIS A 44 2.30 -10.92 -10.70
CA HIS A 44 1.64 -11.63 -11.79
C HIS A 44 1.40 -10.67 -12.96
N VAL A 45 0.97 -9.45 -12.64
CA VAL A 45 0.74 -8.36 -13.59
C VAL A 45 1.75 -7.24 -13.34
N LYS A 46 2.35 -6.76 -14.41
CA LYS A 46 3.34 -5.68 -14.37
C LYS A 46 2.68 -4.37 -14.78
N SER A 47 2.74 -3.36 -13.91
CA SER A 47 2.33 -2.01 -14.29
C SER A 47 3.31 -1.46 -15.34
N PRO A 48 2.84 -0.88 -16.45
CA PRO A 48 3.74 -0.32 -17.45
C PRO A 48 4.40 0.97 -16.96
N ASP A 49 5.68 1.17 -17.29
CA ASP A 49 6.38 2.44 -17.04
C ASP A 49 5.83 3.58 -17.92
N ALA A 50 6.12 4.84 -17.57
CA ALA A 50 5.69 6.01 -18.33
C ALA A 50 6.15 6.00 -19.81
N SER A 51 7.27 5.32 -20.10
CA SER A 51 7.79 5.14 -21.47
C SER A 51 6.85 4.36 -22.37
N PHE A 52 6.09 3.41 -21.81
CA PHE A 52 5.05 2.67 -22.53
C PHE A 52 3.95 3.59 -23.04
N PHE A 53 3.66 4.65 -22.28
CA PHE A 53 2.73 5.71 -22.62
C PHE A 53 3.41 6.86 -23.39
N ASN A 54 4.52 6.59 -24.09
CA ASN A 54 5.29 7.57 -24.87
C ASN A 54 5.80 8.77 -24.05
N ASN A 55 6.01 8.60 -22.74
CA ASN A 55 6.38 9.68 -21.81
C ASN A 55 5.44 10.90 -21.89
N LYS A 56 4.15 10.66 -22.17
CA LYS A 56 3.10 11.69 -22.14
C LYS A 56 1.88 11.16 -21.37
N ILE A 57 1.18 12.06 -20.71
CA ILE A 57 -0.13 11.75 -20.15
C ILE A 57 -1.10 11.42 -21.30
N GLN A 58 -1.72 10.25 -21.25
CA GLN A 58 -2.70 9.81 -22.23
C GLN A 58 -4.10 10.27 -21.83
N PHE A 59 -5.05 10.22 -22.77
CA PHE A 59 -6.44 10.53 -22.49
C PHE A 59 -7.34 9.33 -22.68
N ILE A 60 -8.28 9.17 -21.75
CA ILE A 60 -9.28 8.10 -21.71
C ILE A 60 -10.54 8.59 -22.43
N ALA A 61 -11.04 7.80 -23.36
CA ALA A 61 -12.19 8.13 -24.19
C ALA A 61 -12.96 6.87 -24.62
N LEU A 62 -14.12 7.09 -25.26
CA LEU A 62 -14.95 6.08 -25.94
C LEU A 62 -15.39 4.89 -25.06
N ARG A 63 -16.68 4.88 -24.69
CA ARG A 63 -17.28 3.87 -23.79
C ARG A 63 -17.92 2.67 -24.50
N ASP A 64 -18.12 2.75 -25.81
CA ASP A 64 -18.93 1.77 -26.54
C ASP A 64 -18.40 1.55 -27.98
N LEU A 65 -18.07 0.30 -28.28
CA LEU A 65 -17.62 -0.18 -29.60
C LEU A 65 -18.67 -1.05 -30.30
N SER A 66 -19.93 -1.07 -29.86
CA SER A 66 -21.00 -1.76 -30.60
C SER A 66 -21.32 -1.07 -31.94
N GLY A 67 -21.88 -1.83 -32.89
CA GLY A 67 -22.24 -1.31 -34.22
C GLY A 67 -21.01 -1.00 -35.09
N ASP A 68 -21.02 0.15 -35.78
CA ASP A 68 -19.89 0.57 -36.64
C ASP A 68 -18.74 1.15 -35.80
N TYR A 69 -17.94 0.25 -35.22
CA TYR A 69 -16.78 0.59 -34.40
C TYR A 69 -15.72 1.38 -35.16
N LYS A 70 -15.59 1.19 -36.49
CA LYS A 70 -14.59 1.91 -37.31
C LYS A 70 -14.96 3.38 -37.41
N GLN A 71 -16.22 3.67 -37.71
CA GLN A 71 -16.72 5.05 -37.75
C GLN A 71 -16.58 5.74 -36.38
N LYS A 72 -16.87 5.03 -35.28
CA LYS A 72 -16.68 5.56 -33.92
C LYS A 72 -15.21 5.90 -33.65
N LEU A 73 -14.28 5.00 -34.00
CA LEU A 73 -12.84 5.25 -33.84
C LEU A 73 -12.37 6.43 -34.71
N ASP A 74 -12.78 6.51 -35.98
CA ASP A 74 -12.46 7.64 -36.87
C ASP A 74 -12.95 8.97 -36.28
N GLN A 75 -14.14 8.98 -35.68
CA GLN A 75 -14.73 10.17 -35.11
C GLN A 75 -14.05 10.59 -33.79
N TRP A 76 -13.90 9.67 -32.84
CA TRP A 76 -13.42 9.98 -31.49
C TRP A 76 -11.90 10.13 -31.39
N VAL A 77 -11.15 9.27 -32.07
CA VAL A 77 -9.68 9.23 -32.02
C VAL A 77 -9.11 10.19 -33.05
N ASP A 78 -9.44 10.03 -34.33
CA ASP A 78 -8.74 10.74 -35.40
C ASP A 78 -9.24 12.18 -35.58
N LYS A 79 -10.56 12.37 -35.60
CA LYS A 79 -11.19 13.68 -35.86
C LYS A 79 -11.30 14.55 -34.62
N ASP A 80 -11.87 14.02 -33.53
CA ASP A 80 -12.07 14.81 -32.31
C ASP A 80 -10.83 14.85 -31.41
N LYS A 81 -9.93 13.87 -31.55
CA LYS A 81 -8.69 13.75 -30.75
C LYS A 81 -8.97 13.77 -29.25
N LEU A 82 -9.93 12.94 -28.81
CA LEU A 82 -10.33 12.88 -27.41
C LEU A 82 -9.40 12.01 -26.56
N GLY A 83 -8.76 11.00 -27.13
CA GLY A 83 -7.82 10.14 -26.40
C GLY A 83 -7.54 8.82 -27.09
N ASP A 84 -6.43 8.19 -26.70
CA ASP A 84 -5.91 6.94 -27.29
C ASP A 84 -6.21 5.70 -26.40
N ILE A 85 -6.75 5.91 -25.19
CA ILE A 85 -7.15 4.85 -24.26
C ILE A 85 -8.66 4.64 -24.34
N LEU A 86 -9.08 3.44 -24.70
CA LEU A 86 -10.48 3.05 -24.88
C LEU A 86 -11.03 2.45 -23.58
N TRP A 87 -11.97 3.15 -22.93
CA TRP A 87 -12.60 2.70 -21.69
C TRP A 87 -13.97 2.08 -21.95
N VAL A 88 -13.99 0.89 -22.53
CA VAL A 88 -15.22 0.23 -22.98
C VAL A 88 -15.88 -0.59 -21.88
N SER A 89 -17.15 -0.91 -22.03
CA SER A 89 -17.87 -1.77 -21.08
C SER A 89 -17.86 -3.25 -21.45
N TYR A 90 -18.25 -4.08 -20.47
CA TYR A 90 -18.25 -5.53 -20.56
C TYR A 90 -18.97 -6.15 -21.76
N PRO A 91 -20.03 -5.57 -22.39
CA PRO A 91 -20.65 -6.20 -23.56
C PRO A 91 -19.68 -6.45 -24.71
N LEU A 92 -18.52 -5.78 -24.75
CA LEU A 92 -17.45 -6.08 -25.70
C LEU A 92 -17.03 -7.56 -25.65
N VAL A 93 -16.92 -8.19 -24.47
CA VAL A 93 -16.44 -9.58 -24.35
C VAL A 93 -17.42 -10.61 -24.93
N PHE A 94 -18.63 -10.18 -25.27
CA PHE A 94 -19.70 -11.01 -25.83
C PHE A 94 -20.00 -10.71 -27.31
N GLN A 95 -19.22 -9.85 -27.97
CA GLN A 95 -19.47 -9.51 -29.38
C GLN A 95 -19.03 -10.62 -30.34
N ASP A 96 -19.89 -10.98 -31.29
CA ASP A 96 -19.58 -11.99 -32.32
C ASP A 96 -18.38 -11.60 -33.20
N ASN A 97 -18.16 -10.30 -33.40
CA ASN A 97 -17.07 -9.74 -34.22
C ASN A 97 -15.86 -9.28 -33.40
N LEU A 98 -15.71 -9.74 -32.15
CA LEU A 98 -14.68 -9.27 -31.21
C LEU A 98 -13.26 -9.31 -31.80
N LYS A 99 -12.90 -10.37 -32.54
CA LYS A 99 -11.58 -10.50 -33.16
C LYS A 99 -11.26 -9.35 -34.14
N GLU A 100 -12.26 -8.90 -34.90
CA GLU A 100 -12.10 -7.78 -35.83
C GLU A 100 -11.93 -6.46 -35.10
N VAL A 101 -12.72 -6.25 -34.03
CA VAL A 101 -12.64 -5.06 -33.17
C VAL A 101 -11.25 -4.96 -32.54
N VAL A 102 -10.77 -6.05 -31.92
CA VAL A 102 -9.43 -6.13 -31.32
C VAL A 102 -8.33 -5.91 -32.36
N GLY A 103 -8.48 -6.49 -33.56
CA GLY A 103 -7.56 -6.27 -34.67
C GLY A 103 -7.47 -4.80 -35.10
N GLU A 104 -8.59 -4.06 -35.07
CA GLU A 104 -8.59 -2.63 -35.40
C GLU A 104 -7.97 -1.78 -34.27
N ILE A 105 -8.20 -2.13 -32.99
CA ILE A 105 -7.52 -1.50 -31.83
C ILE A 105 -6.00 -1.63 -31.99
N LYS A 106 -5.52 -2.83 -32.29
CA LYS A 106 -4.10 -3.13 -32.54
C LYS A 106 -3.55 -2.31 -33.71
N LYS A 107 -4.25 -2.32 -34.84
CA LYS A 107 -3.86 -1.59 -36.06
C LYS A 107 -3.72 -0.08 -35.83
N ARG A 108 -4.57 0.50 -34.98
CA ARG A 108 -4.51 1.92 -34.62
C ARG A 108 -3.57 2.23 -33.45
N ASN A 109 -2.93 1.21 -32.88
CA ASN A 109 -2.01 1.36 -31.75
C ASN A 109 -2.67 2.02 -30.53
N LEU A 110 -3.91 1.60 -30.22
CA LEU A 110 -4.71 2.10 -29.09
C LEU A 110 -4.53 1.20 -27.86
N TYR A 111 -5.03 1.65 -26.70
CA TYR A 111 -5.06 0.85 -25.48
C TYR A 111 -6.48 0.41 -25.16
N LEU A 112 -6.67 -0.85 -24.75
CA LEU A 112 -7.92 -1.36 -24.22
C LEU A 112 -7.83 -1.34 -22.70
N PHE A 113 -8.73 -0.64 -22.06
CA PHE A 113 -8.63 -0.29 -20.64
C PHE A 113 -9.93 -0.58 -19.91
N ASP A 114 -9.80 -1.25 -18.76
CA ASP A 114 -10.77 -1.14 -17.67
C ASP A 114 -12.20 -1.52 -18.08
N LEU A 115 -12.40 -2.77 -18.52
CA LEU A 115 -13.73 -3.22 -18.96
C LEU A 115 -14.75 -3.22 -17.82
N TRP A 116 -15.56 -2.17 -17.80
CA TRP A 116 -16.49 -1.87 -16.72
C TRP A 116 -17.80 -2.68 -16.82
N GLY A 117 -18.37 -3.04 -15.67
CA GLY A 117 -19.77 -3.49 -15.55
C GLY A 117 -20.01 -4.79 -14.79
N TYR A 118 -18.95 -5.42 -14.28
CA TYR A 118 -19.06 -6.59 -13.42
C TYR A 118 -19.52 -6.19 -12.00
N ILE A 119 -20.62 -6.78 -11.52
CA ILE A 119 -21.12 -6.56 -10.16
C ILE A 119 -21.35 -7.90 -9.44
N PRO A 120 -20.51 -8.28 -8.46
CA PRO A 120 -20.66 -9.53 -7.72
C PRO A 120 -22.02 -9.65 -7.03
N GLY A 121 -22.66 -10.82 -7.14
CA GLY A 121 -23.92 -11.14 -6.50
C GLY A 121 -25.17 -10.53 -7.15
N SER A 122 -25.04 -9.85 -8.30
CA SER A 122 -26.18 -9.32 -9.04
C SER A 122 -26.85 -10.39 -9.93
N GLY A 123 -28.14 -10.22 -10.20
CA GLY A 123 -28.95 -11.17 -10.97
C GLY A 123 -28.77 -11.05 -12.49
N PRO A 124 -29.39 -11.97 -13.27
CA PRO A 124 -29.35 -11.90 -14.73
C PRO A 124 -30.17 -10.71 -15.26
N GLY A 125 -29.65 -10.05 -16.30
CA GLY A 125 -30.33 -8.98 -17.04
C GLY A 125 -29.92 -7.56 -16.63
N GLY A 126 -30.11 -6.62 -17.55
CA GLY A 126 -29.65 -5.23 -17.38
C GLY A 126 -28.14 -5.06 -17.64
N TYR A 127 -27.69 -3.81 -17.52
CA TYR A 127 -26.28 -3.43 -17.76
C TYR A 127 -25.37 -3.69 -16.54
N TRP A 128 -25.95 -4.02 -15.38
CA TRP A 128 -25.28 -4.18 -14.10
C TRP A 128 -25.45 -5.64 -13.67
N THR A 129 -24.51 -6.50 -14.06
CA THR A 129 -24.70 -7.96 -13.91
C THR A 129 -23.41 -8.68 -13.55
N GLN A 130 -23.53 -9.81 -12.86
CA GLN A 130 -22.46 -10.76 -12.67
C GLN A 130 -22.43 -11.65 -13.92
N PHE A 131 -21.27 -11.78 -14.54
CA PHE A 131 -21.11 -12.55 -15.78
C PHE A 131 -19.85 -13.41 -15.73
N VAL A 132 -19.85 -14.46 -16.55
CA VAL A 132 -18.67 -15.29 -16.81
C VAL A 132 -18.11 -14.87 -18.16
N ILE A 133 -16.81 -14.58 -18.20
CA ILE A 133 -16.14 -14.22 -19.45
C ILE A 133 -16.06 -15.48 -20.34
N PRO A 134 -16.44 -15.42 -21.63
CA PRO A 134 -16.33 -16.57 -22.51
C PRO A 134 -14.88 -17.05 -22.67
N ASP A 135 -14.70 -18.37 -22.76
CA ASP A 135 -13.39 -19.00 -22.93
C ASP A 135 -12.63 -18.42 -24.13
N GLY A 136 -11.32 -18.18 -23.96
CA GLY A 136 -10.42 -17.66 -24.99
C GLY A 136 -10.52 -16.16 -25.28
N VAL A 137 -11.46 -15.42 -24.68
CA VAL A 137 -11.56 -13.96 -24.88
C VAL A 137 -10.37 -13.22 -24.27
N LEU A 138 -9.98 -13.57 -23.04
CA LEU A 138 -8.82 -12.94 -22.41
C LEU A 138 -7.52 -13.33 -23.12
N ASP A 139 -7.39 -14.59 -23.57
CA ASP A 139 -6.26 -15.04 -24.38
C ASP A 139 -6.15 -14.27 -25.71
N LEU A 140 -7.28 -13.92 -26.33
CA LEU A 140 -7.32 -13.06 -27.53
C LEU A 140 -6.78 -11.67 -27.21
N PHE A 141 -7.20 -11.06 -26.09
CA PHE A 141 -6.68 -9.74 -25.70
C PHE A 141 -5.17 -9.78 -25.42
N GLU A 142 -4.71 -10.80 -24.69
CA GLU A 142 -3.28 -10.95 -24.37
C GLU A 142 -2.44 -11.22 -25.62
N SER A 143 -2.87 -12.11 -26.51
CA SER A 143 -2.12 -12.45 -27.73
C SER A 143 -2.12 -11.33 -28.77
N GLU A 144 -3.23 -10.59 -28.93
CA GLU A 144 -3.33 -9.56 -29.95
C GLU A 144 -2.83 -8.19 -29.48
N LEU A 145 -3.16 -7.79 -28.25
CA LEU A 145 -2.84 -6.46 -27.72
C LEU A 145 -1.64 -6.45 -26.77
N GLY A 146 -1.26 -7.59 -26.18
CA GLY A 146 -0.16 -7.68 -25.22
C GLY A 146 -0.35 -6.72 -24.04
N ASP A 147 0.67 -5.90 -23.75
CA ASP A 147 0.63 -4.92 -22.67
C ASP A 147 -0.34 -3.76 -22.94
N ARG A 148 -0.86 -3.59 -24.16
CA ARG A 148 -1.90 -2.58 -24.48
C ARG A 148 -3.29 -3.02 -24.02
N TRP A 149 -3.45 -4.27 -23.62
CA TRP A 149 -4.56 -4.71 -22.79
C TRP A 149 -4.25 -4.43 -21.32
N LEU A 150 -4.86 -3.38 -20.77
CA LEU A 150 -4.59 -2.88 -19.42
C LEU A 150 -5.39 -3.63 -18.33
N GLY A 151 -6.30 -4.54 -18.68
CA GLY A 151 -6.98 -5.39 -17.71
C GLY A 151 -8.46 -5.04 -17.46
N MET A 152 -9.15 -5.97 -16.82
CA MET A 152 -10.56 -5.85 -16.44
C MET A 152 -10.72 -4.81 -15.33
N ASP A 153 -11.87 -4.14 -15.31
CA ASP A 153 -12.15 -3.19 -14.24
C ASP A 153 -12.49 -3.92 -12.94
N ASN A 154 -11.89 -3.45 -11.85
CA ASN A 154 -12.38 -3.75 -10.51
C ASN A 154 -13.70 -3.01 -10.26
N GLY A 155 -13.80 -1.76 -10.70
CA GLY A 155 -14.91 -0.84 -10.52
C GLY A 155 -14.95 -0.31 -9.10
N GLU A 156 -16.01 0.44 -8.79
CA GLU A 156 -16.31 0.99 -7.45
C GLU A 156 -16.61 -0.08 -6.36
N GLN A 157 -16.00 -1.26 -6.45
CA GLN A 157 -16.30 -2.43 -5.64
C GLN A 157 -15.76 -2.33 -4.22
N ASP A 158 -14.74 -1.53 -3.93
CA ASP A 158 -14.35 -1.26 -2.54
C ASP A 158 -15.48 -0.54 -1.78
N GLY A 159 -16.14 0.43 -2.43
CA GLY A 159 -17.37 1.04 -1.93
C GLY A 159 -18.53 0.07 -1.78
N ARG A 160 -18.80 -0.76 -2.79
CA ARG A 160 -19.87 -1.77 -2.75
C ARG A 160 -19.60 -2.84 -1.69
N TYR A 161 -18.34 -3.25 -1.51
CA TYR A 161 -17.88 -4.12 -0.44
C TYR A 161 -18.26 -3.55 0.92
N VAL A 162 -17.92 -2.28 1.16
CA VAL A 162 -18.24 -1.58 2.41
C VAL A 162 -19.76 -1.45 2.64
N GLY A 163 -20.54 -1.11 1.61
CA GLY A 163 -21.99 -0.91 1.76
C GLY A 163 -22.80 -2.20 1.85
N SER A 164 -22.36 -3.27 1.17
CA SER A 164 -23.14 -4.48 0.94
C SER A 164 -22.58 -5.73 1.59
N PHE A 165 -21.26 -5.89 1.70
CA PHE A 165 -20.67 -7.17 2.13
C PHE A 165 -20.13 -7.09 3.56
N ALA A 166 -19.35 -6.05 3.89
CA ALA A 166 -18.78 -5.88 5.23
C ALA A 166 -19.81 -5.92 6.38
N PRO A 167 -20.99 -5.30 6.28
CA PRO A 167 -22.01 -5.34 7.35
C PRO A 167 -22.68 -6.70 7.54
N ARG A 168 -22.39 -7.68 6.67
CA ARG A 168 -22.96 -9.04 6.70
C ARG A 168 -21.95 -10.10 7.11
N MET A 169 -20.73 -9.70 7.46
CA MET A 169 -19.67 -10.62 7.87
C MET A 169 -19.96 -11.25 9.23
N TYR A 170 -19.57 -12.51 9.41
CA TYR A 170 -19.73 -13.22 10.67
C TYR A 170 -18.37 -13.75 11.18
N PRO A 171 -18.02 -13.49 12.46
CA PRO A 171 -18.75 -12.66 13.42
C PRO A 171 -18.65 -11.16 13.08
N LEU A 172 -19.71 -10.39 13.36
CA LEU A 172 -19.81 -8.95 13.04
C LEU A 172 -18.81 -8.05 13.79
N GLY A 173 -18.14 -8.59 14.82
CA GLY A 173 -17.11 -7.90 15.62
C GLY A 173 -15.72 -8.49 15.45
N ALA A 174 -15.46 -9.19 14.34
CA ALA A 174 -14.12 -9.69 14.04
C ALA A 174 -13.11 -8.54 13.98
N ASP A 175 -11.90 -8.79 14.48
CA ASP A 175 -10.85 -7.76 14.57
C ASP A 175 -10.40 -7.25 13.19
N ARG A 176 -9.66 -6.14 13.19
CA ARG A 176 -9.16 -5.50 11.95
C ARG A 176 -8.37 -6.44 11.03
N LYS A 177 -7.61 -7.39 11.60
CA LYS A 177 -6.85 -8.39 10.82
C LYS A 177 -7.79 -9.36 10.12
N GLN A 178 -8.82 -9.85 10.81
CA GLN A 178 -9.83 -10.71 10.22
C GLN A 178 -10.67 -9.97 9.16
N GLN A 179 -10.93 -8.67 9.33
CA GLN A 179 -11.58 -7.86 8.28
C GLN A 179 -10.73 -7.80 7.01
N TYR A 180 -9.41 -7.64 7.14
CA TYR A 180 -8.50 -7.72 6.00
C TYR A 180 -8.55 -9.09 5.31
N PHE A 181 -8.60 -10.20 6.06
CA PHE A 181 -8.76 -11.54 5.47
C PHE A 181 -10.10 -11.70 4.73
N ASN A 182 -11.18 -11.14 5.26
CA ASN A 182 -12.48 -11.15 4.59
C ASN A 182 -12.45 -10.33 3.29
N PHE A 183 -11.83 -9.16 3.32
CA PHE A 183 -11.61 -8.31 2.14
C PHE A 183 -10.83 -9.09 1.08
N GLN A 184 -9.73 -9.71 1.48
CA GLN A 184 -8.88 -10.51 0.62
C GLN A 184 -9.59 -11.69 -0.04
N ARG A 185 -10.45 -12.41 0.71
CA ARG A 185 -11.28 -13.48 0.13
C ARG A 185 -12.25 -12.96 -0.92
N HIS A 186 -12.94 -11.85 -0.63
CA HIS A 186 -13.93 -11.28 -1.53
C HIS A 186 -13.30 -10.85 -2.86
N PHE A 187 -12.20 -10.12 -2.80
CA PHE A 187 -11.55 -9.60 -4.00
C PHE A 187 -10.71 -10.64 -4.74
N GLN A 188 -10.21 -11.68 -4.05
CA GLN A 188 -9.64 -12.85 -4.73
C GLN A 188 -10.70 -13.53 -5.60
N GLU A 189 -11.87 -13.86 -5.04
CA GLU A 189 -12.93 -14.54 -5.79
C GLU A 189 -13.35 -13.73 -7.01
N MET A 190 -13.49 -12.41 -6.85
CA MET A 190 -13.79 -11.52 -7.96
C MET A 190 -12.67 -11.52 -9.02
N GLY A 191 -11.41 -11.45 -8.61
CA GLY A 191 -10.27 -11.51 -9.53
C GLY A 191 -10.19 -12.84 -10.28
N ASP A 192 -10.48 -13.94 -9.61
CA ASP A 192 -10.52 -15.29 -10.18
C ASP A 192 -11.60 -15.42 -11.27
N GLN A 193 -12.74 -14.75 -11.12
CA GLN A 193 -13.80 -14.69 -12.15
C GLN A 193 -13.47 -13.77 -13.33
N LEU A 194 -12.56 -12.81 -13.15
CA LEU A 194 -12.20 -11.79 -14.15
C LEU A 194 -10.82 -12.01 -14.78
N GLY A 195 -10.13 -13.09 -14.43
CA GLY A 195 -8.85 -13.48 -15.03
C GLY A 195 -7.60 -12.84 -14.41
N ASN A 196 -7.71 -12.16 -13.26
CA ASN A 196 -6.58 -11.64 -12.47
C ASN A 196 -5.60 -10.71 -13.21
N LYS A 197 -6.01 -10.10 -14.33
CA LYS A 197 -5.35 -8.94 -14.94
C LYS A 197 -6.28 -7.75 -14.86
N MET A 198 -6.03 -6.87 -13.91
CA MET A 198 -6.97 -5.84 -13.48
C MET A 198 -6.44 -4.43 -13.73
N ALA A 199 -7.35 -3.48 -13.95
CA ALA A 199 -7.18 -2.07 -13.62
C ALA A 199 -8.18 -1.74 -12.51
N THR A 200 -7.85 -0.82 -11.60
CA THR A 200 -8.76 -0.50 -10.50
C THR A 200 -9.14 0.95 -10.48
N LEU A 201 -10.44 1.20 -10.55
CA LEU A 201 -11.07 2.47 -10.23
C LEU A 201 -11.67 2.38 -8.82
N VAL A 202 -11.06 3.03 -7.83
CA VAL A 202 -11.55 2.99 -6.44
C VAL A 202 -12.65 4.02 -6.21
N SER A 203 -13.58 3.69 -5.32
CA SER A 203 -14.63 4.59 -4.82
C SER A 203 -14.58 4.81 -3.31
N LEU A 204 -13.58 4.23 -2.65
CA LEU A 204 -13.05 4.57 -1.34
C LEU A 204 -11.52 4.55 -1.44
N ASN A 205 -10.80 4.27 -0.35
CA ASN A 205 -9.34 4.43 -0.25
C ASN A 205 -8.61 3.10 0.02
N PHE A 206 -9.16 1.99 -0.48
CA PHE A 206 -8.58 0.65 -0.29
C PHE A 206 -7.55 0.23 -1.35
N GLY A 207 -7.10 1.18 -2.17
CA GLY A 207 -6.10 0.97 -3.23
C GLY A 207 -4.81 0.28 -2.79
N HIS A 208 -4.29 0.58 -1.60
CA HIS A 208 -3.09 -0.08 -1.06
C HIS A 208 -3.25 -1.60 -0.97
N TYR A 209 -4.43 -2.08 -0.54
CA TYR A 209 -4.69 -3.50 -0.41
C TYR A 209 -4.84 -4.20 -1.76
N PHE A 210 -5.38 -3.49 -2.77
CA PHE A 210 -5.44 -3.99 -4.14
C PHE A 210 -4.04 -4.14 -4.74
N LEU A 211 -3.23 -3.07 -4.73
CA LEU A 211 -1.94 -3.09 -5.40
C LEU A 211 -0.98 -4.14 -4.84
N LYS A 212 -1.05 -4.42 -3.53
CA LYS A 212 -0.24 -5.45 -2.87
C LYS A 212 -0.38 -6.84 -3.49
N GLU A 213 -1.55 -7.16 -4.06
CA GLU A 213 -1.82 -8.48 -4.67
C GLU A 213 -1.02 -8.73 -5.96
N GLY A 214 -0.48 -7.69 -6.60
CA GLY A 214 0.33 -7.86 -7.81
C GLY A 214 -0.46 -8.28 -9.06
N VAL A 215 -1.75 -7.91 -9.13
CA VAL A 215 -2.66 -8.23 -10.24
C VAL A 215 -3.19 -6.99 -10.98
N TYR A 216 -2.65 -5.80 -10.68
CA TYR A 216 -3.14 -4.51 -11.20
C TYR A 216 -2.12 -3.82 -12.12
N THR A 217 -2.57 -3.34 -13.28
CA THR A 217 -1.75 -2.52 -14.18
C THR A 217 -1.76 -1.04 -13.81
N LEU A 218 -2.91 -0.54 -13.34
CA LEU A 218 -3.16 0.86 -13.05
C LEU A 218 -4.18 1.00 -11.91
N ILE A 219 -4.08 2.11 -11.17
CA ILE A 219 -5.04 2.53 -10.14
C ILE A 219 -5.56 3.95 -10.39
N GLY A 220 -6.83 4.20 -10.16
CA GLY A 220 -7.42 5.54 -10.24
C GLY A 220 -8.60 5.62 -9.28
N ALA A 221 -9.23 6.79 -9.20
CA ALA A 221 -10.49 6.97 -8.50
C ALA A 221 -11.53 7.53 -9.44
N GLU A 222 -12.79 7.21 -9.18
CA GLU A 222 -13.89 7.98 -9.73
C GLU A 222 -14.11 9.21 -8.87
N THR A 223 -13.71 10.37 -9.38
CA THR A 223 -13.96 11.65 -8.70
C THR A 223 -15.33 12.19 -9.08
N ALA A 224 -15.93 13.00 -8.20
CA ALA A 224 -17.34 13.40 -8.26
C ALA A 224 -18.30 12.26 -7.86
N GLN A 225 -19.18 11.69 -8.71
CA GLN A 225 -20.10 10.54 -8.51
C GLN A 225 -20.82 10.38 -7.15
N GLY A 226 -20.96 11.44 -6.36
CA GLY A 226 -21.39 11.30 -4.97
C GLY A 226 -20.35 10.61 -4.06
N LEU A 227 -19.10 10.59 -4.49
CA LEU A 227 -17.93 10.03 -3.82
C LEU A 227 -17.14 11.09 -3.03
N PRO A 228 -16.23 10.66 -2.15
CA PRO A 228 -15.34 11.51 -1.37
C PRO A 228 -14.48 12.54 -2.13
N ASN A 229 -13.79 13.38 -1.35
CA ASN A 229 -12.90 14.45 -1.82
C ASN A 229 -11.75 13.90 -2.70
N SER A 230 -11.50 14.56 -3.83
CA SER A 230 -10.53 14.11 -4.83
C SER A 230 -9.08 14.22 -4.39
N GLN A 231 -8.73 15.21 -3.58
CA GLN A 231 -7.35 15.42 -3.14
C GLN A 231 -6.91 14.31 -2.19
N ILE A 232 -7.81 13.91 -1.29
CA ILE A 232 -7.57 12.78 -0.39
C ILE A 232 -7.49 11.48 -1.18
N TYR A 233 -8.36 11.24 -2.17
CA TYR A 233 -8.22 10.06 -3.02
C TYR A 233 -6.83 9.95 -3.63
N TYR A 234 -6.37 11.01 -4.27
CA TYR A 234 -5.08 10.98 -4.92
C TYR A 234 -3.91 10.98 -3.94
N SER A 235 -4.06 11.46 -2.71
CA SER A 235 -3.05 11.25 -1.66
C SER A 235 -2.87 9.76 -1.32
N PHE A 236 -3.96 8.99 -1.22
CA PHE A 236 -3.89 7.54 -1.01
C PHE A 236 -3.43 6.78 -2.26
N ILE A 237 -3.87 7.19 -3.46
CA ILE A 237 -3.50 6.52 -4.72
C ILE A 237 -2.01 6.70 -5.01
N ARG A 238 -1.48 7.94 -4.90
CA ARG A 238 -0.05 8.20 -5.12
C ARG A 238 0.81 7.48 -4.10
N GLY A 239 0.40 7.48 -2.82
CA GLY A 239 1.09 6.73 -1.77
C GLY A 239 1.10 5.22 -2.03
N ALA A 240 -0.04 4.64 -2.42
CA ALA A 240 -0.14 3.23 -2.80
C ALA A 240 0.74 2.91 -4.03
N GLY A 241 0.69 3.75 -5.06
CA GLY A 241 1.49 3.59 -6.28
C GLY A 241 2.99 3.64 -6.01
N LYS A 242 3.45 4.57 -5.15
CA LYS A 242 4.84 4.65 -4.68
C LYS A 242 5.25 3.44 -3.85
N GLN A 243 4.35 2.94 -3.00
CA GLN A 243 4.64 1.82 -2.09
C GLN A 243 4.69 0.47 -2.80
N TYR A 244 3.87 0.25 -3.83
CA TYR A 244 3.70 -1.04 -4.51
C TYR A 244 4.06 -1.04 -5.99
N GLY A 245 4.59 0.07 -6.53
CA GLY A 245 5.08 0.13 -7.91
C GLY A 245 4.00 0.01 -8.97
N VAL A 246 2.89 0.74 -8.84
CA VAL A 246 1.81 0.77 -9.84
C VAL A 246 1.43 2.20 -10.20
N ASN A 247 1.40 2.49 -11.50
CA ASN A 247 1.04 3.80 -12.04
C ASN A 247 -0.45 4.10 -11.85
N TRP A 248 -0.81 5.39 -11.92
CA TRP A 248 -2.17 5.82 -11.65
C TRP A 248 -2.78 6.72 -12.73
N PHE A 249 -4.12 6.78 -12.75
CA PHE A 249 -4.89 7.55 -13.71
C PHE A 249 -5.95 8.47 -13.06
N GLY A 250 -6.31 9.51 -13.80
CA GLY A 250 -7.35 10.49 -13.52
C GLY A 250 -8.70 10.11 -14.10
N ASN A 251 -9.75 9.95 -13.31
CA ASN A 251 -11.11 9.85 -13.85
C ASN A 251 -12.10 10.77 -13.11
N ALA A 252 -12.92 11.48 -13.86
CA ALA A 252 -13.99 12.33 -13.33
C ALA A 252 -15.36 11.93 -13.89
N SER A 253 -16.27 11.67 -12.97
CA SER A 253 -17.64 11.29 -13.27
C SER A 253 -18.51 12.49 -13.61
N VAL A 254 -19.40 12.28 -14.58
CA VAL A 254 -20.46 13.24 -14.92
C VAL A 254 -21.66 13.12 -13.96
N TRP A 255 -21.69 12.08 -13.14
CA TRP A 255 -22.69 11.86 -12.10
C TRP A 255 -22.30 12.56 -10.80
N ASN A 256 -23.31 12.91 -10.01
CA ASN A 256 -23.15 13.14 -8.59
C ASN A 256 -24.43 12.68 -7.86
N ARG A 257 -24.55 13.02 -6.56
CA ARG A 257 -25.73 12.67 -5.74
C ARG A 257 -27.06 13.16 -6.33
N TRP A 258 -27.05 14.18 -7.20
CA TRP A 258 -28.23 14.86 -7.75
C TRP A 258 -28.37 14.67 -9.28
N GLY A 259 -27.99 13.50 -9.79
CA GLY A 259 -28.20 13.09 -11.20
C GLY A 259 -26.92 13.08 -12.02
N HIS A 260 -27.04 13.15 -13.36
CA HIS A 260 -25.90 13.14 -14.27
C HIS A 260 -25.94 14.24 -15.32
N LYS A 261 -24.74 14.75 -15.66
CA LYS A 261 -24.61 15.76 -16.70
C LYS A 261 -24.64 15.11 -18.07
N THR A 262 -25.65 15.47 -18.84
CA THR A 262 -25.76 15.12 -20.26
C THR A 262 -26.35 16.28 -21.05
N TYR A 263 -26.02 16.32 -22.33
CA TYR A 263 -26.56 17.26 -23.32
C TYR A 263 -27.38 16.55 -24.39
N ASP A 264 -27.67 15.27 -24.19
CA ASP A 264 -28.58 14.51 -25.05
C ASP A 264 -29.98 15.15 -25.02
N SER A 265 -30.53 15.43 -26.20
CA SER A 265 -31.88 15.98 -26.35
C SER A 265 -32.98 15.04 -25.86
N ASN A 266 -32.70 13.75 -25.74
CA ASN A 266 -33.64 12.72 -25.31
C ASN A 266 -33.62 12.46 -23.79
N ALA A 267 -32.82 13.21 -23.02
CA ALA A 267 -32.76 13.05 -21.57
C ALA A 267 -34.14 13.32 -20.93
N THR A 268 -34.69 12.32 -20.23
CA THR A 268 -35.99 12.39 -19.53
C THR A 268 -35.81 12.67 -18.04
N ASN A 269 -36.90 12.99 -17.34
CA ASN A 269 -36.96 13.19 -15.87
C ASN A 269 -36.07 14.33 -15.33
N ILE A 270 -35.83 15.36 -16.13
CA ILE A 270 -34.92 16.49 -15.84
C ILE A 270 -35.24 17.23 -14.52
N ASP A 271 -36.46 17.08 -13.98
CA ASP A 271 -36.87 17.69 -12.72
C ASP A 271 -36.66 16.80 -11.47
N GLU A 272 -36.42 15.49 -11.62
CA GLU A 272 -36.16 14.54 -10.51
C GLU A 272 -34.70 14.59 -10.02
N ASP A 273 -34.38 14.14 -8.80
CA ASP A 273 -33.00 14.20 -8.27
C ASP A 273 -32.09 13.07 -8.79
N TYR A 274 -32.16 11.86 -8.22
CA TYR A 274 -31.27 10.75 -8.55
C TYR A 274 -31.76 9.99 -9.80
N GLY A 275 -30.83 9.61 -10.69
CA GLY A 275 -31.16 8.89 -11.93
C GLY A 275 -31.63 9.78 -13.09
N SER A 276 -31.75 11.10 -12.89
CA SER A 276 -32.12 12.04 -13.94
C SER A 276 -30.92 12.63 -14.66
N GLY A 277 -31.09 12.85 -15.97
CA GLY A 277 -30.07 13.42 -16.84
C GLY A 277 -30.41 14.83 -17.29
N GLY A 278 -29.42 15.72 -17.34
CA GLY A 278 -29.56 16.97 -18.08
C GLY A 278 -28.44 17.99 -17.88
N PRO A 279 -28.50 19.13 -18.59
CA PRO A 279 -27.43 20.14 -18.56
C PRO A 279 -27.21 20.76 -17.17
N LEU A 280 -28.21 20.77 -16.29
CA LEU A 280 -28.14 21.31 -14.93
C LEU A 280 -28.05 20.23 -13.84
N LYS A 281 -27.91 18.97 -14.23
CA LYS A 281 -27.76 17.81 -13.33
C LYS A 281 -26.31 17.36 -13.30
N GLY A 282 -26.00 16.49 -12.33
CA GLY A 282 -24.66 15.94 -12.15
C GLY A 282 -23.59 16.98 -11.87
N THR A 283 -22.34 16.59 -12.12
CA THR A 283 -21.13 17.37 -11.86
C THR A 283 -21.03 18.57 -12.79
N SER A 284 -20.98 19.79 -12.26
CA SER A 284 -20.88 21.04 -13.03
C SER A 284 -19.67 21.05 -13.97
N LEU A 285 -19.77 21.81 -15.08
CA LEU A 285 -18.62 21.92 -16.00
C LEU A 285 -17.42 22.58 -15.32
N GLY A 286 -17.66 23.51 -14.38
CA GLY A 286 -16.60 24.13 -13.58
C GLY A 286 -15.84 23.07 -12.75
N LEU A 287 -16.56 22.18 -12.06
CA LEU A 287 -15.93 21.10 -11.31
C LEU A 287 -15.22 20.09 -12.23
N LEU A 288 -15.84 19.63 -13.32
CA LEU A 288 -15.21 18.71 -14.29
C LEU A 288 -13.89 19.28 -14.83
N LYS A 289 -13.87 20.57 -15.19
CA LYS A 289 -12.65 21.25 -15.64
C LYS A 289 -11.60 21.29 -14.53
N ARG A 290 -11.96 21.69 -13.31
CA ARG A 290 -11.01 21.70 -12.18
C ARG A 290 -10.41 20.31 -11.94
N LEU A 291 -11.23 19.25 -11.99
CA LEU A 291 -10.79 17.88 -11.79
C LEU A 291 -9.80 17.40 -12.86
N ILE A 292 -10.12 17.52 -14.15
CA ILE A 292 -9.22 17.02 -15.20
C ILE A 292 -7.86 17.75 -15.21
N TYR A 293 -7.85 19.07 -15.01
CA TYR A 293 -6.59 19.81 -14.92
C TYR A 293 -5.81 19.51 -13.64
N THR A 294 -6.50 19.16 -12.55
CA THR A 294 -5.84 18.70 -11.33
C THR A 294 -5.22 17.32 -11.53
N HIS A 295 -5.90 16.40 -12.20
CA HIS A 295 -5.34 15.08 -12.55
C HIS A 295 -4.08 15.18 -13.42
N LEU A 296 -4.01 16.16 -14.34
CA LEU A 296 -2.78 16.44 -15.09
C LEU A 296 -1.61 16.83 -14.19
N MET A 297 -1.86 17.47 -13.04
CA MET A 297 -0.85 17.87 -12.07
C MET A 297 -0.50 16.78 -11.04
N TYR A 298 -1.23 15.65 -11.04
CA TYR A 298 -1.08 14.59 -10.04
C TYR A 298 -0.18 13.44 -10.50
N ASP A 299 0.69 13.65 -11.50
CA ASP A 299 1.53 12.60 -12.10
C ASP A 299 0.73 11.41 -12.67
N CYS A 300 -0.53 11.63 -13.08
CA CYS A 300 -1.33 10.57 -13.71
C CYS A 300 -0.75 10.22 -15.09
N VAL A 301 -0.65 8.92 -15.42
CA VAL A 301 -0.24 8.48 -16.78
C VAL A 301 -1.38 8.54 -17.80
N ALA A 302 -2.62 8.60 -17.32
CA ALA A 302 -3.82 8.74 -18.13
C ALA A 302 -4.87 9.61 -17.42
N VAL A 303 -5.68 10.38 -18.14
CA VAL A 303 -6.79 11.15 -17.57
C VAL A 303 -8.03 11.16 -18.47
N GLY A 304 -9.23 11.26 -17.91
CA GLY A 304 -10.44 11.43 -18.72
C GLY A 304 -11.73 11.63 -17.91
N PHE A 305 -12.84 11.58 -18.64
CA PHE A 305 -14.18 11.63 -18.10
C PHE A 305 -14.93 10.32 -18.35
N GLU A 306 -15.88 10.01 -17.48
CA GLU A 306 -16.72 8.82 -17.57
C GLU A 306 -17.71 8.84 -18.74
N GLY A 307 -18.21 10.01 -19.14
CA GLY A 307 -19.30 10.07 -20.10
C GLY A 307 -19.63 11.45 -20.69
N ALA A 308 -20.63 11.46 -21.58
CA ALA A 308 -21.24 12.66 -22.15
C ALA A 308 -20.32 13.60 -22.96
N MET A 309 -19.25 13.09 -23.62
CA MET A 309 -18.37 13.90 -24.48
C MET A 309 -19.02 14.40 -25.77
N ARG A 310 -20.12 13.79 -26.21
CA ARG A 310 -20.86 14.17 -27.42
C ARG A 310 -22.33 14.45 -27.12
N ILE A 311 -22.93 15.29 -27.95
CA ILE A 311 -24.39 15.52 -27.98
C ILE A 311 -25.05 14.49 -28.90
N ASP A 312 -24.43 14.26 -30.04
CA ASP A 312 -24.83 13.33 -31.09
C ASP A 312 -23.57 12.89 -31.88
N ASP A 313 -23.75 12.14 -32.95
CA ASP A 313 -22.63 11.70 -33.80
C ASP A 313 -21.91 12.86 -34.54
N LYS A 314 -22.42 14.09 -34.49
CA LYS A 314 -21.89 15.24 -35.24
C LYS A 314 -21.18 16.28 -34.37
N LYS A 315 -21.56 16.45 -33.10
CA LYS A 315 -21.11 17.57 -32.27
C LYS A 315 -20.61 17.17 -30.88
N LEU A 316 -19.44 17.71 -30.52
CA LEU A 316 -18.91 17.65 -29.15
C LEU A 316 -19.79 18.45 -28.18
N SER A 317 -20.03 17.86 -27.01
CA SER A 317 -20.63 18.54 -25.87
C SER A 317 -19.62 19.53 -25.24
N PRO A 318 -20.05 20.40 -24.32
CA PRO A 318 -19.11 21.17 -23.49
C PRO A 318 -18.09 20.31 -22.75
N ILE A 319 -18.46 19.09 -22.33
CA ILE A 319 -17.54 18.14 -21.65
C ILE A 319 -16.47 17.64 -22.63
N GLY A 320 -16.87 17.23 -23.84
CA GLY A 320 -15.93 16.83 -24.88
C GLY A 320 -14.99 17.96 -25.31
N LYS A 321 -15.46 19.21 -25.29
CA LYS A 321 -14.63 20.40 -25.52
C LYS A 321 -13.62 20.64 -24.40
N ILE A 322 -14.00 20.44 -23.13
CA ILE A 322 -13.07 20.53 -22.00
C ILE A 322 -11.94 19.51 -22.18
N GLN A 323 -12.27 18.26 -22.50
CA GLN A 323 -11.26 17.21 -22.72
C GLN A 323 -10.37 17.53 -23.93
N GLN A 324 -10.95 17.91 -25.08
CA GLN A 324 -10.18 18.31 -26.24
C GLN A 324 -9.25 19.51 -25.95
N SER A 325 -9.71 20.47 -25.14
CA SER A 325 -8.89 21.61 -24.69
C SER A 325 -7.76 21.17 -23.76
N ALA A 326 -7.98 20.19 -22.89
CA ALA A 326 -6.93 19.62 -22.04
C ALA A 326 -5.86 18.88 -22.86
N VAL A 327 -6.26 18.10 -23.87
CA VAL A 327 -5.34 17.46 -24.84
C VAL A 327 -4.46 18.52 -25.51
N LYS A 328 -5.09 19.55 -26.09
CA LYS A 328 -4.38 20.66 -26.74
C LYS A 328 -3.47 21.44 -25.79
N TRP A 329 -3.87 21.59 -24.53
CA TRP A 329 -3.07 22.25 -23.51
C TRP A 329 -1.80 21.45 -23.21
N LEU A 330 -1.92 20.13 -23.04
CA LEU A 330 -0.80 19.23 -22.80
C LEU A 330 0.14 19.19 -24.02
N ASP A 331 -0.38 19.06 -25.24
CA ASP A 331 0.41 19.09 -26.47
C ASP A 331 1.23 20.38 -26.62
N LYS A 332 0.65 21.51 -26.16
CA LYS A 332 1.27 22.83 -26.28
C LYS A 332 2.33 23.10 -25.21
N TYR A 333 2.09 22.69 -23.96
CA TYR A 333 2.91 23.08 -22.81
C TYR A 333 3.77 21.94 -22.23
N GLY A 334 3.50 20.70 -22.64
CA GLY A 334 4.17 19.49 -22.19
C GLY A 334 3.77 19.06 -20.78
N ASP A 335 4.45 18.04 -20.27
CA ASP A 335 4.31 17.52 -18.91
C ASP A 335 4.43 18.66 -17.85
N PRO A 336 3.50 18.77 -16.89
CA PRO A 336 3.59 19.71 -15.77
C PRO A 336 4.82 19.55 -14.86
N GLY A 337 5.42 18.36 -14.79
CA GLY A 337 6.50 17.98 -13.88
C GLY A 337 6.01 17.18 -12.66
N VAL A 338 6.93 16.78 -11.78
CA VAL A 338 6.66 15.90 -10.63
C VAL A 338 5.90 16.64 -9.53
N MET A 339 4.78 16.10 -9.06
CA MET A 339 4.00 16.72 -7.98
C MET A 339 4.82 16.84 -6.69
N TYR A 340 4.76 18.02 -6.06
CA TYR A 340 5.45 18.30 -4.79
C TYR A 340 4.64 17.80 -3.59
N THR A 341 4.95 16.59 -3.09
CA THR A 341 4.34 15.99 -1.89
C THR A 341 5.36 15.70 -0.78
N PRO A 342 5.84 16.73 -0.05
CA PRO A 342 6.87 16.57 0.99
C PRO A 342 6.38 15.88 2.29
N VAL A 343 5.08 15.68 2.45
CA VAL A 343 4.47 15.11 3.66
C VAL A 343 3.89 13.73 3.34
N ALA A 344 4.21 12.74 4.17
CA ALA A 344 3.48 11.48 4.22
C ALA A 344 2.66 11.38 5.52
N LEU A 345 1.37 11.03 5.40
CA LEU A 345 0.56 10.55 6.53
C LEU A 345 0.59 9.02 6.53
N MET A 346 0.95 8.40 7.66
CA MET A 346 1.03 6.95 7.78
C MET A 346 -0.05 6.41 8.70
N THR A 347 -0.83 5.45 8.21
CA THR A 347 -1.77 4.64 8.99
C THR A 347 -1.22 3.24 9.23
N ASP A 348 -1.75 2.52 10.23
CA ASP A 348 -1.42 1.08 10.37
C ASP A 348 -1.93 0.29 9.17
N PHE A 349 -1.20 -0.76 8.77
CA PHE A 349 -1.58 -1.60 7.64
C PHE A 349 -2.96 -2.26 7.85
N PHE A 350 -3.31 -2.69 9.06
CA PHE A 350 -4.61 -3.31 9.30
C PHE A 350 -5.70 -2.28 9.60
N SER A 351 -5.39 -0.99 9.59
CA SER A 351 -6.32 0.07 9.99
C SER A 351 -7.68 -0.04 9.29
N GLY A 352 -7.67 -0.22 7.96
CA GLY A 352 -8.90 -0.18 7.17
C GLY A 352 -9.64 1.16 7.25
N TRP A 353 -8.93 2.23 7.62
CA TRP A 353 -9.48 3.57 7.67
C TRP A 353 -10.17 3.89 6.35
N SER A 354 -11.37 4.46 6.43
CA SER A 354 -12.15 4.92 5.28
C SER A 354 -12.91 6.18 5.66
N PHE A 355 -13.28 7.01 4.68
CA PHE A 355 -13.90 8.32 4.89
C PHE A 355 -15.04 8.29 5.94
N PRO A 356 -15.15 9.31 6.82
CA PRO A 356 -16.11 9.30 7.91
C PRO A 356 -17.57 9.35 7.44
N ARG A 357 -17.84 9.83 6.22
CA ARG A 357 -19.11 9.66 5.51
C ARG A 357 -18.87 9.48 4.01
N HIS A 358 -19.66 8.63 3.37
CA HIS A 358 -19.55 8.29 1.94
C HIS A 358 -20.89 7.75 1.37
N LEU A 359 -20.96 7.53 0.06
CA LEU A 359 -22.20 7.12 -0.64
C LEU A 359 -22.79 5.79 -0.14
N TYR A 360 -21.92 4.81 0.10
CA TYR A 360 -22.32 3.40 0.30
C TYR A 360 -22.94 3.06 1.67
N SER A 361 -22.94 3.99 2.63
CA SER A 361 -23.53 3.77 3.95
C SER A 361 -24.06 5.08 4.53
N ARG A 362 -25.12 4.99 5.35
CA ARG A 362 -25.61 6.11 6.18
C ARG A 362 -24.99 6.09 7.59
N GLN A 363 -24.19 5.07 7.92
CA GLN A 363 -23.46 4.99 9.19
C GLN A 363 -22.13 5.72 9.04
N ALA A 364 -21.93 6.78 9.83
CA ALA A 364 -20.67 7.52 9.86
C ALA A 364 -19.60 6.80 10.68
N TYR A 365 -18.34 7.17 10.45
CA TYR A 365 -17.18 6.78 11.27
C TYR A 365 -17.02 5.27 11.40
N LYS A 366 -16.80 4.61 10.25
CA LYS A 366 -16.58 3.17 10.15
C LYS A 366 -15.27 2.84 9.45
N VAL A 367 -14.48 1.94 10.03
CA VAL A 367 -13.34 1.30 9.37
C VAL A 367 -13.76 -0.08 8.86
N TRP A 368 -13.16 -0.51 7.75
CA TRP A 368 -13.57 -1.74 7.04
C TRP A 368 -15.07 -1.82 6.68
N GLY A 369 -15.82 -0.72 6.81
CA GLY A 369 -17.25 -0.63 6.56
C GLY A 369 -18.19 -1.09 7.69
N ASN A 370 -17.68 -1.79 8.71
CA ASN A 370 -18.52 -2.37 9.78
C ASN A 370 -18.02 -2.05 11.20
N LEU A 371 -16.71 -1.92 11.42
CA LEU A 371 -16.13 -1.61 12.72
C LEU A 371 -16.23 -0.10 13.03
N PRO A 372 -16.59 0.30 14.26
CA PRO A 372 -16.61 1.71 14.64
C PRO A 372 -15.19 2.30 14.57
N TYR A 373 -15.08 3.58 14.22
CA TYR A 373 -13.86 4.33 14.50
C TYR A 373 -13.53 4.30 15.99
N GLU A 374 -12.25 4.12 16.26
CA GLU A 374 -11.61 4.33 17.56
C GLU A 374 -10.93 5.70 17.55
N GLN A 375 -10.48 6.19 18.72
CA GLN A 375 -9.79 7.49 18.85
C GLN A 375 -8.68 7.74 17.81
N PRO A 376 -7.79 6.78 17.48
CA PRO A 376 -6.76 7.01 16.47
C PRO A 376 -7.31 7.19 15.04
N ASP A 377 -8.47 6.64 14.69
CA ASP A 377 -9.08 6.88 13.37
C ASP A 377 -9.58 8.33 13.24
N TYR A 378 -10.02 8.95 14.35
CA TYR A 378 -10.36 10.37 14.40
C TYR A 378 -9.13 11.27 14.29
N LEU A 379 -7.94 10.81 14.71
CA LEU A 379 -6.68 11.52 14.44
C LEU A 379 -6.40 11.58 12.95
N THR A 380 -6.56 10.46 12.22
CA THR A 380 -6.40 10.44 10.76
C THR A 380 -7.38 11.39 10.08
N ASP A 381 -8.67 11.33 10.42
CA ASP A 381 -9.68 12.27 9.89
C ASP A 381 -9.31 13.73 10.17
N ALA A 382 -8.85 14.03 11.38
CA ALA A 382 -8.53 15.39 11.77
C ALA A 382 -7.22 15.93 11.13
N MET A 383 -6.23 15.08 10.87
CA MET A 383 -5.03 15.46 10.12
C MET A 383 -5.38 15.82 8.67
N LEU A 384 -6.23 15.00 8.04
CA LEU A 384 -6.75 15.28 6.69
C LEU A 384 -7.59 16.56 6.66
N ASP A 385 -8.38 16.84 7.70
CA ASP A 385 -9.14 18.10 7.83
C ASP A 385 -8.25 19.34 8.02
N ILE A 386 -7.02 19.21 8.53
CA ILE A 386 -6.07 20.33 8.58
C ILE A 386 -5.53 20.63 7.18
N LEU A 387 -5.17 19.59 6.43
CA LEU A 387 -4.61 19.72 5.08
C LEU A 387 -5.67 20.13 4.05
N TYR A 388 -6.89 19.61 4.21
CA TYR A 388 -8.03 19.77 3.30
C TYR A 388 -9.29 20.17 4.09
N PRO A 389 -9.38 21.42 4.61
CA PRO A 389 -10.49 21.83 5.45
C PRO A 389 -11.86 21.70 4.76
N GLY A 390 -12.78 21.00 5.42
CA GLY A 390 -14.13 20.78 4.91
C GLY A 390 -14.23 19.70 3.82
N TYR A 391 -13.20 18.87 3.64
CA TYR A 391 -13.24 17.76 2.68
C TYR A 391 -14.43 16.83 2.90
N GLN A 392 -14.87 16.68 4.16
CA GLN A 392 -15.99 15.81 4.50
C GLN A 392 -17.28 16.28 3.80
N ASP A 393 -17.39 17.54 3.38
CA ASP A 393 -18.56 18.10 2.66
C ASP A 393 -18.74 17.57 1.24
N ALA A 394 -17.70 16.94 0.67
CA ALA A 394 -17.76 16.29 -0.64
C ALA A 394 -19.01 15.40 -0.76
N SER A 395 -19.73 15.48 -1.87
CA SER A 395 -20.97 14.72 -2.13
C SER A 395 -22.23 15.09 -1.32
N TYR A 396 -22.14 15.93 -0.27
CA TYR A 396 -23.29 16.21 0.59
C TYR A 396 -23.91 17.61 0.43
N TYR A 397 -23.34 18.45 -0.43
CA TYR A 397 -23.80 19.82 -0.69
C TYR A 397 -23.98 20.13 -2.17
N LYS A 398 -25.16 20.62 -2.56
CA LYS A 398 -25.57 20.91 -3.95
C LYS A 398 -24.71 21.96 -4.64
N ASP A 399 -23.97 22.77 -3.89
CA ASP A 399 -23.03 23.75 -4.43
C ASP A 399 -21.63 23.17 -4.71
N GLU A 400 -21.47 21.87 -4.53
CA GLU A 400 -20.26 21.10 -4.83
C GLU A 400 -19.04 21.39 -3.94
N ARG A 401 -19.23 22.10 -2.82
CA ARG A 401 -18.16 22.30 -1.84
C ARG A 401 -17.62 20.96 -1.35
N GLY A 402 -16.34 20.93 -1.01
CA GLY A 402 -15.67 19.75 -0.46
C GLY A 402 -15.14 18.76 -1.50
N PHE A 403 -15.61 18.72 -2.76
CA PHE A 403 -14.99 17.87 -3.79
C PHE A 403 -13.52 18.24 -4.07
N ILE A 404 -13.26 19.54 -4.14
CA ILE A 404 -11.93 20.15 -4.06
C ILE A 404 -12.00 21.16 -2.93
N ALA A 405 -11.15 20.98 -1.92
CA ALA A 405 -11.06 21.81 -0.73
C ALA A 405 -9.93 22.85 -0.88
N PRO A 406 -9.98 23.96 -0.13
CA PRO A 406 -8.82 24.84 -0.03
C PRO A 406 -7.61 24.09 0.53
N THR A 407 -6.41 24.50 0.13
CA THR A 407 -5.14 23.89 0.58
C THR A 407 -4.27 24.95 1.25
N PRO A 408 -4.47 25.25 2.54
CA PRO A 408 -3.75 26.32 3.24
C PRO A 408 -2.22 26.17 3.20
N TYR A 409 -1.73 24.93 3.06
CA TYR A 409 -0.31 24.57 3.00
C TYR A 409 0.15 24.12 1.60
N GLY A 410 -0.74 24.21 0.60
CA GLY A 410 -0.60 23.51 -0.70
C GLY A 410 -1.07 22.05 -0.62
N ASP A 411 -1.30 21.43 -1.78
CA ASP A 411 -1.58 20.00 -1.88
C ASP A 411 -0.27 19.20 -1.74
N ILE A 412 0.14 18.97 -0.49
CA ILE A 412 1.51 18.55 -0.13
C ILE A 412 1.63 17.12 0.40
N ALA A 413 0.52 16.36 0.46
CA ALA A 413 0.47 15.12 1.21
C ALA A 413 0.17 13.89 0.34
N ASP A 414 0.85 12.78 0.68
CA ASP A 414 0.48 11.42 0.29
C ASP A 414 0.18 10.58 1.55
N CYS A 415 -0.58 9.50 1.40
CA CYS A 415 -0.90 8.59 2.51
C CYS A 415 -0.22 7.23 2.29
N LEU A 416 0.48 6.72 3.31
CA LEU A 416 1.18 5.44 3.31
C LEU A 416 0.58 4.49 4.35
N MET A 417 0.89 3.19 4.23
CA MET A 417 0.62 2.20 5.27
C MET A 417 1.91 1.80 6.01
N SER A 418 1.78 1.23 7.21
CA SER A 418 2.91 0.89 8.07
C SER A 418 3.83 -0.20 7.54
N ASP A 419 3.43 -0.90 6.47
CA ASP A 419 4.28 -1.83 5.73
C ASP A 419 5.12 -1.14 4.63
N ALA A 420 5.07 0.20 4.54
CA ALA A 420 5.94 0.95 3.65
C ALA A 420 7.42 0.63 3.91
N PRO A 421 8.20 0.29 2.88
CA PRO A 421 9.62 0.04 3.05
C PRO A 421 10.35 1.35 3.31
N LEU A 422 11.48 1.26 4.01
CA LEU A 422 12.26 2.42 4.43
C LEU A 422 12.68 3.32 3.25
N TRP A 423 12.95 2.75 2.07
CA TRP A 423 13.34 3.52 0.88
C TRP A 423 12.19 4.40 0.33
N VAL A 424 10.92 4.01 0.52
CA VAL A 424 9.76 4.86 0.21
C VAL A 424 9.63 5.96 1.25
N MET A 425 9.75 5.63 2.54
CA MET A 425 9.65 6.62 3.63
C MET A 425 10.66 7.77 3.45
N LYS A 426 11.89 7.46 3.02
CA LYS A 426 12.95 8.45 2.78
C LYS A 426 12.63 9.47 1.68
N GLN A 427 11.67 9.20 0.79
CA GLN A 427 11.24 10.15 -0.24
C GLN A 427 10.50 11.35 0.38
N PHE A 428 10.00 11.21 1.61
CA PHE A 428 9.23 12.23 2.31
C PHE A 428 10.08 12.93 3.38
N PRO A 429 10.34 14.24 3.26
CA PRO A 429 10.96 15.05 4.31
C PRO A 429 10.27 14.94 5.68
N ILE A 430 8.94 14.88 5.68
CA ILE A 430 8.12 14.82 6.90
C ILE A 430 7.23 13.58 6.84
N LEU A 431 7.30 12.76 7.89
CA LEU A 431 6.43 11.61 8.09
C LEU A 431 5.61 11.83 9.35
N VAL A 432 4.27 11.84 9.21
CA VAL A 432 3.33 11.98 10.32
C VAL A 432 2.63 10.64 10.53
N ILE A 433 2.78 10.07 11.72
CA ILE A 433 1.98 8.92 12.14
C ILE A 433 0.60 9.43 12.52
N SER A 434 -0.40 9.18 11.66
CA SER A 434 -1.76 9.72 11.81
C SER A 434 -2.74 8.74 12.45
N ASP A 435 -2.30 7.52 12.76
CA ASP A 435 -3.08 6.43 13.35
C ASP A 435 -2.29 5.73 14.48
N GLU A 436 -2.89 4.77 15.18
CA GLU A 436 -2.17 3.89 16.11
C GLU A 436 -1.41 2.80 15.37
N LEU A 437 -0.08 2.85 15.40
CA LEU A 437 0.73 1.75 14.88
C LEU A 437 0.70 0.57 15.85
N ARG A 438 0.53 -0.65 15.32
CA ARG A 438 0.64 -1.88 16.13
C ARG A 438 2.05 -2.05 16.72
N PRO A 439 2.18 -2.73 17.87
CA PRO A 439 3.49 -3.09 18.42
C PRO A 439 4.31 -3.89 17.41
N GLY A 440 5.56 -3.49 17.21
CA GLY A 440 6.46 -4.18 16.30
C GLY A 440 7.88 -3.62 16.32
N LYS A 441 8.86 -4.51 16.39
CA LYS A 441 10.29 -4.19 16.34
C LYS A 441 10.72 -3.70 14.95
N GLU A 442 10.16 -4.28 13.89
CA GLU A 442 10.48 -3.90 12.50
C GLU A 442 10.12 -2.43 12.23
N ILE A 443 8.87 -2.04 12.50
CA ILE A 443 8.44 -0.65 12.30
C ILE A 443 9.22 0.32 13.21
N ASN A 444 9.55 -0.09 14.44
CA ASN A 444 10.41 0.68 15.34
C ASN A 444 11.81 0.93 14.73
N ASP A 445 12.42 -0.08 14.13
CA ASP A 445 13.72 0.06 13.46
C ASP A 445 13.60 0.92 12.19
N LYS A 446 12.56 0.72 11.37
CA LYS A 446 12.29 1.54 10.17
C LYS A 446 12.14 3.03 10.54
N LEU A 447 11.37 3.35 11.59
CA LEU A 447 11.18 4.74 12.05
C LEU A 447 12.46 5.36 12.61
N ASN A 448 13.23 4.63 13.42
CA ASN A 448 14.52 5.12 13.91
C ASN A 448 15.52 5.34 12.76
N ALA A 449 15.58 4.44 11.79
CA ALA A 449 16.42 4.60 10.61
C ALA A 449 16.01 5.82 9.76
N TYR A 450 14.70 6.00 9.53
CA TYR A 450 14.16 7.17 8.83
C TYR A 450 14.60 8.49 9.48
N VAL A 451 14.47 8.60 10.80
CA VAL A 451 14.92 9.79 11.56
C VAL A 451 16.44 9.96 11.43
N ASN A 452 17.22 8.89 11.64
CA ASN A 452 18.67 8.94 11.59
C ASN A 452 19.21 9.42 10.22
N GLU A 453 18.48 9.12 9.14
CA GLU A 453 18.82 9.49 7.78
C GLU A 453 18.34 10.87 7.33
N GLY A 454 17.69 11.64 8.22
CA GLY A 454 17.33 13.03 7.95
C GLY A 454 15.83 13.29 7.90
N GLY A 455 14.99 12.29 8.16
CA GLY A 455 13.55 12.45 8.24
C GLY A 455 13.10 13.28 9.45
N HIS A 456 11.98 14.00 9.31
CA HIS A 456 11.25 14.57 10.42
C HIS A 456 10.04 13.68 10.74
N LEU A 457 10.15 12.89 11.81
CA LEU A 457 9.05 12.06 12.29
C LEU A 457 8.16 12.83 13.26
N VAL A 458 6.84 12.80 13.05
CA VAL A 458 5.85 13.28 14.01
C VAL A 458 5.03 12.08 14.49
N ILE A 459 5.00 11.85 15.80
CA ILE A 459 4.34 10.69 16.40
C ILE A 459 3.62 11.08 17.70
N THR A 460 2.45 10.49 17.94
CA THR A 460 1.73 10.68 19.22
C THR A 460 2.18 9.64 20.26
N ALA A 461 1.89 9.92 21.53
CA ALA A 461 2.16 8.98 22.61
C ALA A 461 1.43 7.63 22.43
N GLY A 462 0.28 7.63 21.74
CA GLY A 462 -0.51 6.43 21.44
C GLY A 462 0.23 5.43 20.57
N SER A 463 0.93 5.88 19.53
CA SER A 463 1.79 5.01 18.72
C SER A 463 3.16 4.77 19.35
N LEU A 464 3.71 5.79 20.04
CA LEU A 464 5.02 5.66 20.69
C LEU A 464 5.04 4.58 21.77
N LYS A 465 3.94 4.37 22.50
CA LYS A 465 3.86 3.32 23.54
C LYS A 465 4.07 1.90 22.96
N ASN A 466 3.81 1.72 21.66
CA ASN A 466 3.91 0.45 20.94
C ASN A 466 5.31 0.23 20.34
N MET A 467 6.23 1.21 20.50
CA MET A 467 7.60 1.15 20.03
C MET A 467 8.50 0.57 21.14
N PRO A 468 8.96 -0.70 21.05
CA PRO A 468 9.63 -1.39 22.17
C PRO A 468 10.88 -0.66 22.68
N ASP A 469 11.67 -0.06 21.79
CA ASP A 469 12.89 0.67 22.14
C ASP A 469 12.67 2.19 22.27
N GLY A 470 11.43 2.65 22.13
CA GLY A 470 11.12 4.06 21.90
C GLY A 470 11.67 4.57 20.55
N ILE A 471 11.64 5.89 20.36
CA ILE A 471 12.18 6.55 19.17
C ILE A 471 13.13 7.66 19.61
N ALA A 472 14.37 7.64 19.11
CA ALA A 472 15.41 8.61 19.48
C ALA A 472 15.61 8.76 21.01
N GLY A 473 15.47 7.66 21.75
CA GLY A 473 15.56 7.65 23.22
C GLY A 473 14.33 8.21 23.96
N ILE A 474 13.26 8.54 23.24
CA ILE A 474 11.97 8.96 23.82
C ILE A 474 11.05 7.75 23.94
N ARG A 475 10.41 7.60 25.09
CA ARG A 475 9.38 6.58 25.35
C ARG A 475 8.28 7.14 26.26
N THR A 476 7.16 6.46 26.34
CA THR A 476 6.14 6.75 27.36
C THR A 476 6.50 6.05 28.69
N SER A 477 6.16 6.65 29.84
CA SER A 477 6.34 5.99 31.15
C SER A 477 5.19 5.01 31.48
N GLY A 478 4.11 5.04 30.70
CA GLY A 478 2.84 4.36 30.99
C GLY A 478 1.88 5.18 31.86
N LYS A 479 2.34 6.26 32.50
CA LYS A 479 1.49 7.16 33.28
C LYS A 479 0.78 8.15 32.38
N ILE A 480 -0.50 8.40 32.67
CA ILE A 480 -1.35 9.38 31.98
C ILE A 480 -1.81 10.42 33.00
N ASN A 481 -1.67 11.71 32.67
CA ASN A 481 -2.11 12.81 33.51
C ASN A 481 -3.29 13.54 32.87
N THR A 482 -4.34 13.78 33.63
CA THR A 482 -5.45 14.66 33.21
C THR A 482 -5.07 16.12 33.45
N CYS A 483 -5.21 16.95 32.43
CA CYS A 483 -4.83 18.35 32.41
C CYS A 483 -6.06 19.24 32.12
N THR A 484 -6.10 20.40 32.77
CA THR A 484 -7.09 21.47 32.54
C THR A 484 -6.44 22.83 32.33
N ALA A 485 -5.12 22.94 32.59
CA ALA A 485 -4.38 24.18 32.37
C ALA A 485 -4.27 24.50 30.87
N PRO A 486 -4.18 25.79 30.48
CA PRO A 486 -3.86 26.16 29.11
C PRO A 486 -2.48 25.64 28.68
N VAL A 487 -2.33 25.32 27.39
CA VAL A 487 -1.06 24.92 26.79
C VAL A 487 -0.31 26.17 26.31
N THR A 488 0.92 26.36 26.79
CA THR A 488 1.82 27.39 26.28
C THR A 488 2.53 26.89 25.02
N TYR A 489 2.44 27.64 23.93
CA TYR A 489 3.11 27.35 22.65
C TYR A 489 3.51 28.64 21.94
N ASN A 490 4.78 28.81 21.56
CA ASN A 490 5.29 30.01 20.89
C ASN A 490 4.88 31.34 21.57
N GLY A 491 4.93 31.37 22.91
CA GLY A 491 4.54 32.54 23.73
C GLY A 491 3.03 32.80 23.82
N LYS A 492 2.19 31.96 23.20
CA LYS A 492 0.72 32.03 23.27
C LYS A 492 0.17 30.99 24.24
N LEU A 493 -0.95 31.31 24.87
CA LEU A 493 -1.74 30.38 25.68
C LEU A 493 -2.90 29.84 24.84
N LEU A 494 -2.98 28.52 24.71
CA LEU A 494 -4.02 27.79 23.99
C LEU A 494 -4.90 27.08 25.02
N THR A 495 -6.17 27.48 25.11
CA THR A 495 -7.13 26.87 26.04
C THR A 495 -7.95 25.81 25.32
N GLU A 496 -7.91 24.57 25.84
CA GLU A 496 -8.74 23.49 25.34
C GLU A 496 -10.20 23.62 25.78
N LYS A 497 -11.13 23.07 25.01
CA LYS A 497 -12.58 23.14 25.31
C LYS A 497 -12.98 22.37 26.57
N GLY A 498 -12.17 21.41 27.00
CA GLY A 498 -12.41 20.57 28.16
C GLY A 498 -11.10 19.99 28.69
N ALA A 499 -11.21 19.12 29.70
CA ALA A 499 -10.07 18.36 30.18
C ALA A 499 -9.52 17.46 29.06
N TYR A 500 -8.20 17.27 29.07
CA TYR A 500 -7.47 16.45 28.11
C TYR A 500 -6.38 15.67 28.83
N THR A 501 -5.82 14.66 28.19
CA THR A 501 -4.75 13.86 28.80
C THR A 501 -3.44 13.99 28.06
N LEU A 502 -2.36 13.92 28.84
CA LEU A 502 -0.99 13.86 28.36
C LEU A 502 -0.33 12.63 29.00
N ALA A 503 0.23 11.76 28.17
CA ALA A 503 1.12 10.72 28.63
C ALA A 503 2.42 11.35 29.16
N GLU A 504 2.93 10.82 30.27
CA GLU A 504 4.25 11.20 30.75
C GLU A 504 5.31 10.59 29.83
N LEU A 505 6.19 11.46 29.33
CA LEU A 505 7.27 11.08 28.43
C LEU A 505 8.58 10.98 29.21
N VAL A 506 9.35 9.94 28.94
CA VAL A 506 10.75 9.81 29.34
C VAL A 506 11.59 10.15 28.13
N TYR A 507 12.42 11.20 28.24
CA TYR A 507 13.19 11.72 27.11
C TYR A 507 14.56 12.26 27.57
N PRO A 508 15.55 12.31 26.66
CA PRO A 508 16.87 12.87 26.96
C PRO A 508 16.80 14.36 27.32
N SER A 509 17.69 14.84 28.19
CA SER A 509 17.75 16.26 28.60
C SER A 509 18.04 17.23 27.44
N SER A 510 18.53 16.72 26.31
CA SER A 510 18.74 17.48 25.07
C SER A 510 17.47 17.72 24.26
N ALA A 511 16.34 17.09 24.60
CA ALA A 511 15.07 17.35 23.94
C ALA A 511 14.55 18.76 24.27
N VAL A 512 13.97 19.42 23.28
CA VAL A 512 13.35 20.74 23.39
C VAL A 512 11.87 20.57 23.66
N VAL A 513 11.37 21.13 24.76
CA VAL A 513 9.93 21.15 25.03
C VAL A 513 9.28 22.26 24.20
N LEU A 514 8.46 21.87 23.22
CA LEU A 514 7.76 22.80 22.33
C LEU A 514 6.50 23.36 22.99
N GLN A 515 5.76 22.51 23.70
CA GLN A 515 4.48 22.85 24.31
C GLN A 515 4.43 22.39 25.77
N LYS A 516 3.81 23.18 26.65
CA LYS A 516 3.65 22.85 28.08
C LYS A 516 2.25 23.12 28.58
N SER A 517 1.67 22.19 29.32
CA SER A 517 0.47 22.37 30.14
C SER A 517 0.87 22.48 31.61
N GLY A 518 0.90 23.70 32.16
CA GLY A 518 1.59 23.96 33.42
C GLY A 518 3.06 23.53 33.31
N GLU A 519 3.49 22.61 34.17
CA GLU A 519 4.85 22.03 34.13
C GLU A 519 4.97 20.79 33.23
N GLN A 520 3.86 20.19 32.80
CA GLN A 520 3.85 18.96 32.01
C GLN A 520 4.14 19.26 30.53
N PRO A 521 5.12 18.60 29.89
CA PRO A 521 5.31 18.68 28.45
C PRO A 521 4.09 18.14 27.69
N ALA A 522 3.55 18.92 26.77
CA ALA A 522 2.48 18.51 25.85
C ALA A 522 3.02 18.10 24.47
N ALA A 523 4.18 18.66 24.06
CA ALA A 523 4.92 18.22 22.89
C ALA A 523 6.41 18.50 23.07
N ILE A 524 7.25 17.60 22.58
CA ILE A 524 8.71 17.73 22.62
C ILE A 524 9.31 17.44 21.25
N GLU A 525 10.49 18.00 20.99
CA GLU A 525 11.30 17.73 19.80
C GLU A 525 12.70 17.26 20.21
N MET A 526 13.22 16.26 19.52
CA MET A 526 14.58 15.75 19.71
C MET A 526 15.27 15.61 18.36
N LYS A 527 16.46 16.20 18.22
CA LYS A 527 17.33 15.94 17.08
C LYS A 527 17.99 14.58 17.25
N ALA A 528 18.00 13.76 16.20
CA ALA A 528 18.62 12.44 16.21
C ALA A 528 19.15 12.09 14.82
N GLY A 529 20.40 11.61 14.77
CA GLY A 529 21.14 11.46 13.52
C GLY A 529 21.15 12.76 12.71
N LYS A 530 20.73 12.67 11.44
CA LYS A 530 20.59 13.84 10.54
C LYS A 530 19.21 14.49 10.60
N GLY A 531 18.25 13.88 11.30
CA GLY A 531 16.85 14.28 11.33
C GLY A 531 16.38 14.67 12.71
N LYS A 532 15.06 14.55 12.92
CA LYS A 532 14.42 14.88 14.20
C LYS A 532 13.11 14.13 14.40
N VAL A 533 12.72 14.00 15.66
CA VAL A 533 11.40 13.49 16.05
C VAL A 533 10.66 14.55 16.86
N THR A 534 9.37 14.73 16.56
CA THR A 534 8.43 15.49 17.37
C THR A 534 7.44 14.52 17.99
N VAL A 535 7.38 14.48 19.31
CA VAL A 535 6.44 13.62 20.06
C VAL A 535 5.35 14.49 20.66
N ILE A 536 4.10 14.17 20.34
CA ILE A 536 2.90 14.77 20.93
C ILE A 536 2.49 13.89 22.12
N ALA A 537 2.45 14.46 23.33
CA ALA A 537 2.21 13.70 24.55
C ALA A 537 0.75 13.23 24.70
N SER A 538 -0.20 13.88 24.02
CA SER A 538 -1.56 13.33 23.89
C SER A 538 -1.51 11.98 23.17
N LEU A 539 -2.32 11.00 23.62
CA LEU A 539 -2.34 9.66 23.03
C LEU A 539 -2.67 9.71 21.54
N TYR A 540 -3.70 10.47 21.16
CA TYR A 540 -4.15 10.56 19.77
C TYR A 540 -4.45 11.99 19.32
N GLY A 541 -4.02 13.01 20.07
CA GLY A 541 -4.15 14.41 19.66
C GLY A 541 -5.58 14.95 19.56
N VAL A 542 -6.59 14.15 19.89
CA VAL A 542 -8.02 14.47 19.88
C VAL A 542 -8.58 14.50 21.30
N SER A 543 -9.75 15.13 21.48
CA SER A 543 -10.45 15.09 22.77
C SER A 543 -10.82 13.66 23.15
N GLU A 544 -10.85 13.34 24.45
CA GLU A 544 -11.16 11.98 24.91
C GLU A 544 -12.66 11.66 24.97
N GLN A 545 -13.49 12.69 25.14
CA GLN A 545 -14.93 12.55 25.30
C GLN A 545 -15.66 13.13 24.08
N PRO A 546 -16.77 12.52 23.65
CA PRO A 546 -17.59 13.05 22.57
C PRO A 546 -18.03 14.51 22.84
N GLN A 547 -17.85 15.38 21.84
CA GLN A 547 -18.21 16.80 21.87
C GLN A 547 -19.49 17.10 21.06
N CYS A 548 -20.19 16.05 20.61
CA CYS A 548 -21.47 16.14 19.90
C CYS A 548 -22.40 15.01 20.33
N ALA A 549 -23.67 15.08 19.93
CA ALA A 549 -24.62 14.01 20.17
C ALA A 549 -24.27 12.76 19.34
N LEU A 550 -24.46 11.58 19.94
CA LEU A 550 -24.26 10.27 19.29
C LEU A 550 -25.60 9.52 19.13
N PRO A 551 -25.76 8.68 18.09
CA PRO A 551 -24.84 8.50 16.97
C PRO A 551 -24.86 9.73 16.04
N VAL A 552 -23.72 10.03 15.41
CA VAL A 552 -23.65 11.10 14.41
C VAL A 552 -24.52 10.74 13.21
N LYS A 553 -25.36 11.69 12.79
CA LYS A 553 -26.30 11.50 11.68
C LYS A 553 -25.72 12.08 10.39
N VAL A 554 -25.56 11.24 9.36
CA VAL A 554 -25.20 11.69 8.02
C VAL A 554 -26.42 12.37 7.37
N LYS A 555 -26.28 13.66 7.05
CA LYS A 555 -27.32 14.46 6.40
C LYS A 555 -26.73 15.28 5.25
N GLU A 556 -27.57 15.52 4.25
CA GLU A 556 -27.29 16.43 3.14
C GLU A 556 -27.51 17.87 3.58
N GLU A 557 -26.78 18.80 2.97
CA GLU A 557 -26.80 20.25 3.29
C GLU A 557 -26.49 20.58 4.77
N GLN A 558 -25.81 19.66 5.48
CA GLN A 558 -25.38 19.84 6.87
C GLN A 558 -23.95 19.34 7.07
N PRO A 559 -23.17 20.03 7.92
CA PRO A 559 -21.81 19.58 8.23
C PRO A 559 -21.89 18.28 9.02
N LEU A 560 -20.87 17.43 8.89
CA LEU A 560 -20.77 16.23 9.71
C LEU A 560 -20.27 16.62 11.10
N ASP A 561 -21.03 16.29 12.15
CA ASP A 561 -20.59 16.49 13.53
C ASP A 561 -19.33 15.67 13.81
N LYS A 562 -18.37 16.25 14.56
CA LYS A 562 -17.08 15.64 14.91
C LYS A 562 -17.10 15.24 16.40
N PRO A 563 -17.26 13.94 16.74
CA PRO A 563 -17.30 13.50 18.14
C PRO A 563 -16.01 13.81 18.90
N TYR A 564 -14.86 13.52 18.31
CA TYR A 564 -13.57 13.70 18.97
C TYR A 564 -12.72 14.70 18.16
N PRO A 565 -13.03 16.02 18.23
CA PRO A 565 -12.26 17.02 17.52
C PRO A 565 -10.80 17.06 17.99
N MET A 566 -9.89 17.46 17.09
CA MET A 566 -8.49 17.67 17.43
C MET A 566 -8.33 18.74 18.53
N LEU A 567 -7.42 18.47 19.47
CA LEU A 567 -7.03 19.42 20.51
C LEU A 567 -6.38 20.66 19.87
N GLY A 568 -6.67 21.83 20.43
CA GLY A 568 -6.21 23.12 19.91
C GLY A 568 -4.69 23.23 19.85
N HIS A 569 -3.98 22.74 20.87
CA HIS A 569 -2.51 22.74 20.88
C HIS A 569 -1.91 21.79 19.84
N THR A 570 -2.50 20.60 19.67
CA THR A 570 -2.08 19.64 18.62
C THR A 570 -2.27 20.27 17.25
N LYS A 571 -3.45 20.85 17.01
CA LYS A 571 -3.75 21.54 15.75
C LYS A 571 -2.72 22.64 15.47
N ALA A 572 -2.46 23.53 16.43
CA ALA A 572 -1.49 24.62 16.25
C ALA A 572 -0.07 24.12 15.89
N LEU A 573 0.39 23.04 16.54
CA LEU A 573 1.69 22.43 16.22
C LEU A 573 1.71 21.86 14.79
N MET A 574 0.69 21.10 14.41
CA MET A 574 0.62 20.50 13.07
C MET A 574 0.53 21.56 11.97
N GLN A 575 -0.20 22.65 12.20
CA GLN A 575 -0.27 23.77 11.27
C GLN A 575 1.12 24.40 11.02
N ASP A 576 1.93 24.58 12.07
CA ASP A 576 3.29 25.10 11.92
C ASP A 576 4.21 24.09 11.20
N ILE A 577 4.07 22.80 11.47
CA ILE A 577 4.83 21.73 10.80
C ILE A 577 4.50 21.71 9.30
N PHE A 578 3.22 21.69 8.91
CA PHE A 578 2.83 21.70 7.51
C PHE A 578 3.21 23.02 6.80
N ALA A 579 3.07 24.16 7.47
CA ALA A 579 3.52 25.44 6.94
C ALA A 579 5.03 25.46 6.67
N SER A 580 5.83 24.72 7.43
CA SER A 580 7.29 24.64 7.21
C SER A 580 7.68 23.93 5.90
N ALA A 581 6.79 23.11 5.34
CA ALA A 581 7.01 22.42 4.06
C ALA A 581 6.42 23.16 2.85
N GLN A 582 5.68 24.26 3.07
CA GLN A 582 5.00 24.98 2.00
C GLN A 582 6.00 25.67 1.07
N LEU A 583 5.89 25.43 -0.24
CA LEU A 583 6.74 26.07 -1.25
C LEU A 583 6.15 27.40 -1.75
N PHE A 584 4.83 27.40 -2.01
CA PHE A 584 4.07 28.56 -2.45
C PHE A 584 2.85 28.78 -1.55
N ASP A 585 2.52 30.04 -1.29
CA ASP A 585 1.22 30.42 -0.74
C ASP A 585 0.40 31.26 -1.72
N THR A 586 -0.91 31.23 -1.47
CA THR A 586 -1.91 32.05 -2.14
C THR A 586 -3.02 32.41 -1.15
N ASN A 587 -4.17 32.88 -1.64
CA ASN A 587 -5.36 33.03 -0.81
C ASN A 587 -5.71 31.68 -0.14
N PRO A 588 -5.84 31.61 1.19
CA PRO A 588 -6.13 30.35 1.92
C PRO A 588 -7.50 29.76 1.58
N GLU A 589 -8.39 30.52 0.93
CA GLU A 589 -9.65 30.04 0.37
C GLU A 589 -9.46 29.34 -0.99
N LEU A 590 -8.26 29.22 -1.55
CA LEU A 590 -8.04 28.55 -2.83
C LEU A 590 -7.30 27.23 -2.66
N SER A 591 -7.42 26.36 -3.67
CA SER A 591 -6.59 25.16 -3.80
C SER A 591 -5.38 25.44 -4.69
N LEU A 592 -4.23 24.88 -4.31
CA LEU A 592 -2.94 25.05 -4.97
C LEU A 592 -2.21 23.70 -5.11
N VAL A 593 -1.90 23.33 -6.35
CA VAL A 593 -1.06 22.15 -6.67
C VAL A 593 0.24 22.63 -7.30
N THR A 594 1.36 22.08 -6.87
CA THR A 594 2.69 22.44 -7.40
C THR A 594 3.38 21.23 -7.98
N CYS A 595 3.88 21.36 -9.21
CA CYS A 595 4.75 20.40 -9.87
C CYS A 595 6.13 21.02 -10.08
N SER A 596 7.17 20.24 -9.82
CA SER A 596 8.57 20.60 -10.05
C SER A 596 9.04 20.13 -11.42
N LYS A 597 9.59 21.05 -12.22
CA LYS A 597 10.29 20.71 -13.47
C LYS A 597 11.80 20.59 -13.26
N ASP A 598 12.33 21.46 -12.41
CA ASP A 598 13.70 21.44 -11.91
C ASP A 598 13.75 22.19 -10.56
N ASN A 599 14.95 22.40 -10.01
CA ASN A 599 15.12 23.06 -8.69
C ASN A 599 14.63 24.53 -8.64
N ASN A 600 14.35 25.17 -9.77
CA ASN A 600 13.99 26.59 -9.85
C ASN A 600 12.75 26.86 -10.72
N GLU A 601 12.27 25.91 -11.54
CA GLU A 601 11.09 26.04 -12.39
C GLU A 601 9.96 25.12 -11.93
N TYR A 602 8.79 25.73 -11.72
CA TYR A 602 7.59 25.06 -11.20
C TYR A 602 6.38 25.32 -12.09
N THR A 603 5.49 24.33 -12.19
CA THR A 603 4.12 24.51 -12.69
C THR A 603 3.18 24.57 -11.48
N VAL A 604 2.45 25.67 -11.32
CA VAL A 604 1.55 25.91 -10.18
C VAL A 604 0.13 26.07 -10.70
N LEU A 605 -0.77 25.18 -10.25
CA LEU A 605 -2.20 25.26 -10.52
C LEU A 605 -2.90 25.93 -9.35
N VAL A 606 -3.78 26.89 -9.63
CA VAL A 606 -4.65 27.56 -8.66
C VAL A 606 -6.11 27.32 -9.07
N SER A 607 -6.91 26.85 -8.13
CA SER A 607 -8.31 26.46 -8.37
C SER A 607 -9.23 27.16 -7.38
N ASN A 608 -10.35 27.69 -7.88
CA ASN A 608 -11.38 28.35 -7.08
C ASN A 608 -12.62 27.46 -6.96
N GLN A 609 -12.83 26.90 -5.78
CA GLN A 609 -13.97 26.04 -5.45
C GLN A 609 -15.29 26.81 -5.30
N TYR A 610 -15.22 28.11 -5.01
CA TYR A 610 -16.39 28.98 -4.82
C TYR A 610 -16.96 29.51 -6.14
N TRP A 611 -18.20 30.02 -6.11
CA TRP A 611 -18.91 30.50 -7.30
C TRP A 611 -18.78 32.01 -7.51
N GLU A 612 -18.21 32.74 -6.55
CA GLU A 612 -17.76 34.11 -6.68
C GLU A 612 -16.27 34.21 -7.06
N PRO A 613 -15.83 35.31 -7.72
CA PRO A 613 -14.42 35.54 -7.99
C PRO A 613 -13.63 35.73 -6.70
N LYS A 614 -12.42 35.17 -6.65
CA LYS A 614 -11.49 35.34 -5.53
C LYS A 614 -10.23 36.03 -6.00
N GLU A 615 -9.72 36.93 -5.17
CA GLU A 615 -8.38 37.50 -5.34
C GLU A 615 -7.34 36.44 -4.98
N PHE A 616 -6.22 36.43 -5.70
CA PHE A 616 -5.10 35.54 -5.42
C PHE A 616 -3.78 36.26 -5.70
N THR A 617 -2.72 35.80 -5.03
CA THR A 617 -1.35 36.25 -5.27
C THR A 617 -0.44 35.08 -4.97
N LEU A 618 0.40 34.70 -5.92
CA LEU A 618 1.39 33.65 -5.70
C LEU A 618 2.61 34.26 -5.00
N ARG A 619 2.92 33.77 -3.80
CA ARG A 619 4.13 34.13 -3.06
C ARG A 619 4.97 32.89 -2.82
N ALA A 620 6.27 32.99 -3.10
CA ALA A 620 7.21 31.95 -2.74
C ALA A 620 7.54 32.04 -1.26
N LYS A 621 7.56 30.90 -0.57
CA LYS A 621 8.00 30.82 0.83
C LYS A 621 9.52 30.83 0.97
N THR A 622 10.25 30.49 -0.09
CA THR A 622 11.70 30.52 -0.16
C THR A 622 12.15 31.16 -1.48
N GLY A 623 13.27 31.86 -1.47
CA GLY A 623 13.79 32.59 -2.64
C GLY A 623 12.90 33.72 -3.14
N LYS A 624 13.21 34.22 -4.33
CA LYS A 624 12.48 35.30 -5.01
C LYS A 624 11.89 34.80 -6.32
N ILE A 625 10.62 35.11 -6.55
CA ILE A 625 9.99 34.86 -7.85
C ILE A 625 10.60 35.81 -8.90
N THR A 626 11.28 35.24 -9.89
CA THR A 626 11.87 36.00 -11.01
C THR A 626 10.92 36.13 -12.18
N SER A 627 10.00 35.17 -12.36
CA SER A 627 8.97 35.24 -13.39
C SER A 627 7.74 34.44 -13.00
N ILE A 628 6.57 34.98 -13.37
CA ILE A 628 5.28 34.27 -13.36
C ILE A 628 4.70 34.41 -14.76
N ARG A 629 4.46 33.28 -15.42
CA ARG A 629 3.81 33.24 -16.74
C ARG A 629 2.59 32.33 -16.66
N GLU A 630 1.42 32.87 -16.93
CA GLU A 630 0.22 32.04 -17.08
C GLU A 630 0.35 31.10 -18.29
N LEU A 631 -0.14 29.87 -18.13
CA LEU A 631 -0.35 28.85 -19.15
C LEU A 631 -1.87 28.74 -19.38
N PRO A 632 -2.48 29.60 -20.22
CA PRO A 632 -3.93 29.76 -20.26
C PRO A 632 -4.68 28.47 -20.54
N THR A 633 -5.75 28.24 -19.79
CA THR A 633 -6.74 27.19 -20.01
C THR A 633 -7.92 27.76 -20.82
N ASP A 634 -8.54 26.94 -21.67
CA ASP A 634 -9.77 27.35 -22.37
C ASP A 634 -10.85 27.70 -21.33
N CYS A 635 -11.64 28.76 -21.57
CA CYS A 635 -12.70 29.22 -20.67
C CYS A 635 -14.07 29.26 -21.36
N SER A 636 -14.21 28.57 -22.50
CA SER A 636 -15.44 28.59 -23.30
C SER A 636 -16.63 27.95 -22.58
N GLU A 637 -16.37 26.99 -21.69
CA GLU A 637 -17.35 26.31 -20.86
C GLU A 637 -18.09 27.25 -19.90
N MET A 638 -17.50 28.39 -19.54
CA MET A 638 -18.14 29.40 -18.68
C MET A 638 -19.41 29.99 -19.28
N ASN A 639 -19.56 29.93 -20.61
CA ASN A 639 -20.75 30.40 -21.32
C ASN A 639 -21.77 29.29 -21.60
N ALA A 640 -21.45 28.03 -21.26
CA ALA A 640 -22.32 26.90 -21.49
C ALA A 640 -23.32 26.71 -20.34
N ILE A 641 -24.53 26.26 -20.67
CA ILE A 641 -25.51 25.83 -19.67
C ILE A 641 -24.89 24.70 -18.85
N GLY A 642 -24.97 24.81 -17.53
CA GLY A 642 -24.40 23.82 -16.62
C GLY A 642 -22.97 24.09 -16.17
N TYR A 643 -22.43 25.30 -16.45
CA TYR A 643 -21.16 25.75 -15.88
C TYR A 643 -21.15 25.69 -14.35
N THR A 644 -22.21 26.22 -13.74
CA THR A 644 -22.46 26.13 -12.29
C THR A 644 -23.48 25.02 -11.99
N PRO A 645 -23.51 24.51 -10.75
CA PRO A 645 -24.61 23.67 -10.29
C PRO A 645 -25.91 24.48 -10.22
N LYS A 646 -27.07 23.79 -10.26
CA LYS A 646 -28.41 24.41 -10.28
C LYS A 646 -28.63 25.45 -9.18
N VAL A 647 -28.11 25.21 -7.97
CA VAL A 647 -28.25 26.13 -6.82
C VAL A 647 -27.43 27.42 -6.95
N ALA A 648 -26.44 27.43 -7.84
CA ALA A 648 -25.54 28.56 -8.07
C ALA A 648 -25.80 29.27 -9.41
N LEU A 649 -26.98 29.09 -10.03
CA LEU A 649 -27.32 29.76 -11.30
C LEU A 649 -27.33 31.29 -11.20
N ASN A 650 -27.72 31.83 -10.04
CA ASN A 650 -27.74 33.27 -9.78
C ASN A 650 -26.37 33.82 -9.30
N SER A 651 -25.36 32.96 -9.18
CA SER A 651 -24.00 33.41 -8.86
C SER A 651 -23.44 34.26 -10.00
N ARG A 652 -22.43 35.08 -9.69
CA ARG A 652 -21.71 35.88 -10.69
C ARG A 652 -20.26 35.41 -10.72
N PRO A 653 -19.92 34.37 -11.51
CA PRO A 653 -18.56 33.82 -11.58
C PRO A 653 -17.50 34.84 -11.99
N GLY A 654 -17.90 35.92 -12.67
CA GLY A 654 -16.99 36.97 -13.12
C GLY A 654 -16.02 36.47 -14.19
N LYS A 655 -14.82 37.04 -14.21
CA LYS A 655 -13.77 36.75 -15.20
C LYS A 655 -12.40 36.72 -14.51
N ASN A 656 -11.49 35.96 -15.09
CA ASN A 656 -10.08 35.97 -14.71
C ASN A 656 -9.45 37.34 -15.04
N SER A 657 -8.55 37.82 -14.17
CA SER A 657 -7.71 39.01 -14.38
C SER A 657 -6.28 38.73 -13.91
N GLY A 658 -5.39 39.73 -13.88
CA GLY A 658 -4.02 39.55 -13.39
C GLY A 658 -3.93 38.99 -11.96
N ASN A 659 -4.86 39.38 -11.08
CA ASN A 659 -4.86 39.04 -9.65
C ASN A 659 -6.15 38.34 -9.18
N ARG A 660 -7.08 38.03 -10.09
CA ARG A 660 -8.37 37.41 -9.75
C ARG A 660 -8.63 36.15 -10.53
N ILE A 661 -9.18 35.13 -9.88
CA ILE A 661 -9.68 33.91 -10.49
C ILE A 661 -11.21 33.92 -10.46
N ALA A 662 -11.84 33.58 -11.59
CA ALA A 662 -13.29 33.48 -11.68
C ALA A 662 -13.84 32.36 -10.77
N GLY A 663 -15.08 32.50 -10.33
CA GLY A 663 -15.80 31.45 -9.60
C GLY A 663 -15.88 30.17 -10.43
N GLY A 664 -15.58 29.02 -9.85
CA GLY A 664 -15.65 27.73 -10.55
C GLY A 664 -14.45 27.39 -11.44
N ASN A 665 -13.45 28.26 -11.54
CA ASN A 665 -12.40 28.14 -12.57
C ASN A 665 -11.04 27.63 -12.02
N VAL A 666 -10.16 27.26 -12.94
CA VAL A 666 -8.78 26.81 -12.70
C VAL A 666 -7.80 27.56 -13.61
N ARG A 667 -6.64 27.94 -13.06
CA ARG A 667 -5.56 28.64 -13.77
C ARG A 667 -4.22 27.98 -13.47
N ILE A 668 -3.32 27.99 -14.44
CA ILE A 668 -2.01 27.34 -14.33
C ILE A 668 -0.93 28.35 -14.67
N PHE A 669 0.15 28.35 -13.90
CA PHE A 669 1.26 29.28 -14.02
C PHE A 669 2.59 28.52 -14.07
N ARG A 670 3.51 28.97 -14.92
CA ARG A 670 4.92 28.64 -14.81
C ARG A 670 5.58 29.69 -13.94
N VAL A 671 6.22 29.26 -12.86
CA VAL A 671 6.88 30.12 -11.87
C VAL A 671 8.35 29.77 -11.83
N ARG A 672 9.22 30.78 -11.89
CA ARG A 672 10.66 30.61 -11.69
C ARG A 672 11.13 31.30 -10.43
N LEU A 673 11.99 30.63 -9.69
CA LEU A 673 12.63 31.14 -8.48
C LEU A 673 14.12 31.45 -8.72
N SER A 674 14.67 32.29 -7.86
CA SER A 674 16.10 32.54 -7.69
C SER A 674 16.41 32.62 -6.20
N ASP A 675 17.65 32.33 -5.81
CA ASP A 675 18.09 32.36 -4.41
C ASP A 675 17.21 31.52 -3.47
N ALA A 676 16.56 30.47 -3.99
CA ALA A 676 15.69 29.60 -3.23
C ALA A 676 16.51 28.59 -2.43
N ASP A 677 16.26 28.50 -1.12
CA ASP A 677 16.86 27.49 -0.28
C ASP A 677 16.09 26.17 -0.43
N ILE A 678 16.45 25.44 -1.50
CA ILE A 678 15.84 24.17 -1.88
C ILE A 678 16.93 23.12 -2.05
N THR A 679 16.78 22.01 -1.34
CA THR A 679 17.65 20.84 -1.44
C THR A 679 16.89 19.69 -2.12
N ALA A 680 17.30 19.33 -3.33
CA ALA A 680 16.82 18.11 -3.94
C ALA A 680 17.33 16.89 -3.15
N ILE A 681 16.42 16.05 -2.68
CA ILE A 681 16.73 14.72 -2.18
C ILE A 681 17.27 13.92 -3.39
N PRO A 682 18.39 13.19 -3.27
CA PRO A 682 18.85 12.32 -4.35
C PRO A 682 17.82 11.22 -4.63
N GLU A 683 17.83 10.66 -5.84
CA GLU A 683 16.98 9.51 -6.14
C GLU A 683 17.30 8.37 -5.17
N ILE A 684 16.26 7.78 -4.57
CA ILE A 684 16.42 6.72 -3.58
C ILE A 684 16.17 5.39 -4.28
N PRO A 685 17.21 4.55 -4.46
CA PRO A 685 17.02 3.25 -5.08
C PRO A 685 16.16 2.35 -4.19
N SER A 686 15.37 1.50 -4.82
CA SER A 686 14.68 0.43 -4.11
C SER A 686 15.67 -0.55 -3.50
N VAL A 687 15.25 -1.21 -2.43
CA VAL A 687 16.02 -2.28 -1.81
C VAL A 687 15.48 -3.61 -2.33
N PRO A 688 16.31 -4.46 -2.97
CA PRO A 688 15.87 -5.79 -3.39
C PRO A 688 15.37 -6.62 -2.22
N ASN A 689 14.32 -7.39 -2.45
CA ASN A 689 13.82 -8.36 -1.48
C ASN A 689 14.87 -9.43 -1.18
N VAL A 690 14.83 -9.97 0.04
CA VAL A 690 15.61 -11.15 0.40
C VAL A 690 15.09 -12.35 -0.38
N THR A 691 15.99 -13.09 -1.03
CA THR A 691 15.66 -14.32 -1.78
C THR A 691 16.49 -15.49 -1.27
N GLY A 692 16.01 -16.72 -1.49
CA GLY A 692 16.66 -17.93 -0.97
C GLY A 692 16.53 -18.07 0.54
N ARG A 693 15.47 -17.50 1.14
CA ARG A 693 15.20 -17.59 2.57
C ARG A 693 13.77 -18.09 2.79
N ALA A 694 13.64 -19.17 3.55
CA ALA A 694 12.38 -19.79 3.91
C ALA A 694 11.99 -19.52 5.36
N LEU A 695 10.70 -19.27 5.60
CA LEU A 695 10.10 -19.23 6.93
C LEU A 695 9.40 -20.56 7.24
N THR A 696 9.79 -21.22 8.33
CA THR A 696 9.09 -22.43 8.79
C THR A 696 7.80 -22.09 9.53
N LEU A 697 6.68 -22.55 9.00
CA LEU A 697 5.33 -22.36 9.51
C LEU A 697 4.78 -23.69 10.07
N ARG A 698 4.67 -23.78 11.40
CA ARG A 698 4.21 -24.99 12.10
C ARG A 698 2.74 -24.84 12.52
N ASN A 699 1.96 -25.92 12.41
CA ASN A 699 0.56 -26.01 12.89
C ASN A 699 -0.40 -24.96 12.30
N ILE A 700 -0.26 -24.67 11.01
CA ILE A 700 -1.06 -23.66 10.32
C ILE A 700 -2.36 -24.24 9.77
N GLN A 701 -3.37 -23.37 9.60
CA GLN A 701 -4.66 -23.73 8.98
C GLN A 701 -4.73 -23.32 7.50
N ASN A 702 -4.06 -22.21 7.15
CA ASN A 702 -4.09 -21.63 5.81
C ASN A 702 -2.78 -20.88 5.52
N VAL A 703 -2.07 -21.27 4.46
CA VAL A 703 -0.79 -20.65 4.07
C VAL A 703 -0.96 -19.18 3.67
N LYS A 704 -2.03 -18.85 2.95
CA LYS A 704 -2.31 -17.49 2.51
C LYS A 704 -2.52 -16.57 3.71
N GLU A 705 -3.33 -16.95 4.69
CA GLU A 705 -3.57 -16.11 5.88
C GLU A 705 -2.30 -15.88 6.71
N GLU A 706 -1.40 -16.86 6.78
CA GLU A 706 -0.10 -16.69 7.45
C GLU A 706 0.75 -15.63 6.75
N ILE A 707 0.78 -15.62 5.42
CA ILE A 707 1.51 -14.60 4.65
C ILE A 707 0.82 -13.24 4.79
N LEU A 708 -0.50 -13.18 4.64
CA LEU A 708 -1.28 -11.95 4.78
C LEU A 708 -1.18 -11.34 6.19
N SER A 709 -0.92 -12.15 7.22
CA SER A 709 -0.69 -11.67 8.59
C SER A 709 0.66 -10.96 8.77
N ARG A 710 1.56 -11.10 7.79
CA ARG A 710 2.91 -10.51 7.73
C ARG A 710 2.99 -9.57 6.52
N PRO A 711 2.58 -8.30 6.66
CA PRO A 711 2.53 -7.38 5.52
C PRO A 711 3.87 -7.25 4.78
N THR A 712 4.99 -7.41 5.47
CA THR A 712 6.36 -7.32 4.92
C THR A 712 6.95 -8.68 4.53
N PHE A 713 6.15 -9.76 4.44
CA PHE A 713 6.64 -11.14 4.20
C PHE A 713 7.63 -11.23 3.03
N PHE A 714 7.27 -10.67 1.87
CA PHE A 714 8.11 -10.74 0.67
C PHE A 714 9.36 -9.84 0.72
N GLU A 715 9.47 -8.91 1.68
CA GLU A 715 10.75 -8.22 1.94
C GLU A 715 11.79 -9.19 2.53
N HIS A 716 11.33 -10.19 3.30
CA HIS A 716 12.18 -11.05 4.14
C HIS A 716 12.29 -12.50 3.63
N TYR A 717 11.28 -13.00 2.91
CA TYR A 717 11.16 -14.40 2.53
C TYR A 717 10.58 -14.58 1.13
N ASP A 718 11.04 -15.61 0.42
CA ASP A 718 10.46 -16.06 -0.87
C ASP A 718 9.91 -17.49 -0.81
N ARG A 719 10.06 -18.16 0.34
CA ARG A 719 9.66 -19.55 0.55
C ARG A 719 9.02 -19.75 1.93
N VAL A 720 8.10 -20.70 2.03
CA VAL A 720 7.62 -21.24 3.32
C VAL A 720 7.93 -22.73 3.45
N VAL A 721 8.14 -23.19 4.68
CA VAL A 721 8.15 -24.62 5.02
C VAL A 721 6.90 -24.95 5.82
N ILE A 722 6.14 -25.95 5.39
CA ILE A 722 4.87 -26.36 6.02
C ILE A 722 4.89 -27.84 6.41
N ASP A 723 4.19 -28.19 7.50
CA ASP A 723 4.08 -29.57 7.97
C ASP A 723 3.29 -30.45 6.98
N TRP A 724 3.72 -31.70 6.79
CA TRP A 724 3.05 -32.65 5.90
C TRP A 724 1.56 -32.88 6.23
N ARG A 725 1.15 -32.72 7.50
CA ARG A 725 -0.26 -32.87 7.90
C ARG A 725 -1.16 -31.86 7.20
N TYR A 726 -0.66 -30.66 6.88
CA TYR A 726 -1.42 -29.67 6.11
C TYR A 726 -1.93 -30.26 4.78
N LEU A 727 -1.09 -31.01 4.08
CA LEU A 727 -1.45 -31.65 2.82
C LEU A 727 -2.24 -32.94 3.08
N HIS A 728 -1.81 -33.76 4.04
CA HIS A 728 -2.45 -35.04 4.32
C HIS A 728 -3.94 -34.87 4.63
N ASP A 729 -4.28 -33.87 5.46
CA ASP A 729 -5.62 -33.67 6.00
C ASP A 729 -6.54 -32.93 5.03
N LYS A 730 -6.00 -32.26 4.00
CA LYS A 730 -6.80 -31.49 3.02
C LYS A 730 -7.19 -32.29 1.79
N GLU A 731 -8.39 -32.05 1.28
CA GLU A 731 -8.83 -32.60 0.00
C GLU A 731 -8.09 -31.97 -1.18
N LYS A 732 -7.95 -32.74 -2.28
CA LYS A 732 -7.25 -32.28 -3.50
C LYS A 732 -7.89 -31.03 -4.11
N GLU A 733 -9.22 -30.91 -4.09
CA GLU A 733 -9.93 -29.75 -4.65
C GLU A 733 -9.70 -28.47 -3.84
N VAL A 734 -9.60 -28.57 -2.51
CA VAL A 734 -9.26 -27.43 -1.64
C VAL A 734 -7.86 -26.91 -1.98
N LEU A 735 -6.89 -27.82 -2.19
CA LEU A 735 -5.52 -27.44 -2.56
C LEU A 735 -5.44 -26.81 -3.95
N LYS A 736 -6.26 -27.25 -4.92
CA LYS A 736 -6.35 -26.61 -6.25
C LYS A 736 -6.85 -25.17 -6.15
N HIS A 737 -7.82 -24.90 -5.28
CA HIS A 737 -8.31 -23.55 -5.06
C HIS A 737 -7.23 -22.67 -4.38
N GLU A 738 -6.53 -23.21 -3.38
CA GLU A 738 -5.44 -22.49 -2.71
C GLU A 738 -4.25 -22.20 -3.63
N SER A 739 -3.91 -23.11 -4.54
CA SER A 739 -2.73 -22.99 -5.42
C SER A 739 -2.81 -21.81 -6.38
N GLY A 740 -4.02 -21.36 -6.76
CA GLY A 740 -4.22 -20.21 -7.64
C GLY A 740 -3.56 -18.94 -7.10
N TRP A 741 -3.88 -18.54 -5.86
CA TRP A 741 -3.27 -17.35 -5.25
C TRP A 741 -1.78 -17.54 -4.98
N LEU A 742 -1.37 -18.71 -4.44
CA LEU A 742 0.02 -19.00 -4.11
C LEU A 742 0.93 -18.94 -5.36
N GLY A 743 0.45 -19.49 -6.48
CA GLY A 743 1.13 -19.46 -7.77
C GLY A 743 1.25 -18.05 -8.34
N ARG A 744 0.18 -17.22 -8.26
CA ARG A 744 0.24 -15.81 -8.68
C ARG A 744 1.23 -14.98 -7.86
N GLN A 745 1.37 -15.27 -6.57
CA GLN A 745 2.39 -14.65 -5.72
C GLN A 745 3.82 -15.17 -5.97
N LYS A 746 3.97 -16.24 -6.77
CA LYS A 746 5.23 -16.95 -7.01
C LYS A 746 5.92 -17.41 -5.72
N LEU A 747 5.11 -17.79 -4.73
CA LEU A 747 5.59 -18.29 -3.45
C LEU A 747 6.16 -19.71 -3.63
N LYS A 748 7.41 -19.92 -3.20
CA LYS A 748 7.99 -21.27 -3.15
C LYS A 748 7.57 -22.00 -1.88
N MET A 749 7.44 -23.32 -1.95
CA MET A 749 6.93 -24.11 -0.82
C MET A 749 7.70 -25.41 -0.64
N THR A 750 8.08 -25.67 0.61
CA THR A 750 8.69 -26.91 1.06
C THR A 750 7.74 -27.60 2.03
N VAL A 751 7.57 -28.91 1.91
CA VAL A 751 6.76 -29.71 2.84
C VAL A 751 7.70 -30.53 3.73
N ASP A 752 7.45 -30.59 5.04
CA ASP A 752 8.29 -31.32 6.00
C ASP A 752 7.55 -32.53 6.61
N LEU A 753 8.06 -33.74 6.33
CA LEU A 753 7.58 -35.02 6.87
C LEU A 753 8.13 -35.37 8.25
N THR A 754 9.12 -34.62 8.75
CA THR A 754 9.93 -34.99 9.91
C THR A 754 9.10 -35.20 11.18
N SER A 755 8.05 -34.40 11.36
CA SER A 755 7.12 -34.51 12.49
C SER A 755 6.26 -35.78 12.48
N GLY A 756 6.11 -36.42 11.32
CA GLY A 756 5.37 -37.68 11.15
C GLY A 756 6.26 -38.91 11.18
N LEU A 757 7.56 -38.78 10.90
CA LEU A 757 8.51 -39.91 10.87
C LEU A 757 8.97 -40.34 12.27
N ASN A 758 8.02 -40.70 13.14
CA ASN A 758 8.24 -41.08 14.54
C ASN A 758 8.14 -42.59 14.82
N LEU A 759 7.99 -43.42 13.78
CA LEU A 759 7.84 -44.89 13.76
C LEU A 759 6.46 -45.33 14.22
N TYR A 760 5.99 -44.75 15.32
CA TYR A 760 4.67 -44.92 15.89
C TYR A 760 4.28 -43.64 16.63
N PRO A 761 3.03 -43.14 16.50
CA PRO A 761 1.89 -43.79 15.83
C PRO A 761 1.76 -43.46 14.33
N ASP A 762 2.55 -42.52 13.80
CA ASP A 762 2.30 -41.92 12.49
C ASP A 762 2.96 -42.70 11.35
N LEU A 763 4.12 -42.22 10.87
CA LEU A 763 4.79 -42.73 9.68
C LEU A 763 6.07 -43.49 10.04
N ARG A 764 6.31 -44.56 9.28
CA ARG A 764 7.58 -45.29 9.27
C ARG A 764 8.19 -45.32 7.88
N ILE A 765 9.52 -45.25 7.84
CA ILE A 765 10.33 -45.26 6.62
C ILE A 765 11.18 -46.52 6.53
N VAL A 766 10.96 -47.48 7.42
CA VAL A 766 11.58 -48.81 7.38
C VAL A 766 10.51 -49.90 7.48
N ASN A 767 10.75 -51.00 6.79
CA ASN A 767 9.84 -52.12 6.63
C ASN A 767 10.04 -53.15 7.75
N ASN A 768 9.91 -52.69 9.00
CA ASN A 768 9.93 -53.54 10.18
C ASN A 768 8.58 -54.20 10.47
N ASP A 769 7.51 -53.67 9.88
CA ASP A 769 6.14 -54.19 9.94
C ASP A 769 5.43 -53.87 8.62
N ALA A 770 5.28 -54.87 7.75
CA ALA A 770 4.94 -54.65 6.35
C ALA A 770 3.59 -53.93 6.12
N PRO A 771 2.47 -54.29 6.76
CA PRO A 771 1.22 -53.56 6.62
C PRO A 771 1.32 -52.06 6.95
N PHE A 772 1.96 -51.71 8.07
CA PHE A 772 2.09 -50.31 8.50
C PHE A 772 3.14 -49.53 7.71
N TYR A 773 4.19 -50.22 7.24
CA TYR A 773 5.16 -49.67 6.30
C TYR A 773 4.50 -49.31 4.97
N GLN A 774 3.75 -50.23 4.36
CA GLN A 774 3.05 -49.96 3.11
C GLN A 774 2.07 -48.79 3.25
N LYS A 775 1.30 -48.77 4.34
CA LYS A 775 0.42 -47.63 4.67
C LYS A 775 1.20 -46.30 4.75
N SER A 776 2.38 -46.29 5.38
CA SER A 776 3.21 -45.08 5.48
C SER A 776 3.72 -44.62 4.11
N MET A 777 4.18 -45.57 3.27
CA MET A 777 4.63 -45.28 1.91
C MET A 777 3.50 -44.73 1.02
N GLU A 778 2.28 -45.26 1.15
CA GLU A 778 1.09 -44.74 0.46
C GLU A 778 0.75 -43.32 0.90
N ILE A 779 0.80 -43.03 2.21
CA ILE A 779 0.57 -41.69 2.74
C ILE A 779 1.61 -40.70 2.21
N MET A 780 2.90 -41.04 2.26
CA MET A 780 3.96 -40.17 1.75
C MET A 780 3.84 -39.91 0.24
N LYS A 781 3.50 -40.93 -0.56
CA LYS A 781 3.18 -40.75 -1.98
C LYS A 781 1.96 -39.86 -2.20
N GLY A 782 0.93 -40.01 -1.37
CA GLY A 782 -0.26 -39.15 -1.39
C GLY A 782 0.05 -37.69 -1.03
N VAL A 783 1.00 -37.44 -0.13
CA VAL A 783 1.52 -36.08 0.14
C VAL A 783 2.23 -35.54 -1.09
N ILE A 784 3.12 -36.33 -1.72
CA ILE A 784 3.83 -35.94 -2.95
C ILE A 784 2.85 -35.61 -4.10
N ASP A 785 1.78 -36.39 -4.27
CA ASP A 785 0.70 -36.07 -5.23
C ASP A 785 0.03 -34.72 -4.94
N LYS A 786 -0.17 -34.40 -3.66
CA LYS A 786 -0.80 -33.14 -3.24
C LYS A 786 0.17 -31.95 -3.32
N MET A 787 1.47 -32.19 -3.21
CA MET A 787 2.50 -31.16 -3.42
C MET A 787 2.47 -30.64 -4.85
N GLU A 788 2.34 -31.53 -5.84
CA GLU A 788 2.21 -31.16 -7.26
C GLU A 788 0.98 -30.28 -7.50
N ILE A 789 -0.14 -30.56 -6.84
CA ILE A 789 -1.37 -29.75 -6.92
C ILE A 789 -1.18 -28.36 -6.31
N LEU A 790 -0.54 -28.30 -5.13
CA LEU A 790 -0.32 -27.05 -4.42
C LEU A 790 0.77 -26.19 -5.08
N GLY A 791 1.69 -26.81 -5.82
CA GLY A 791 2.88 -26.17 -6.40
C GLY A 791 4.11 -26.19 -5.50
N ALA A 792 4.20 -27.14 -4.55
CA ALA A 792 5.37 -27.33 -3.70
C ALA A 792 6.43 -28.19 -4.40
N ASP A 793 7.70 -27.76 -4.33
CA ASP A 793 8.80 -28.31 -5.13
C ASP A 793 9.87 -29.03 -4.29
N GLU A 794 9.77 -28.96 -2.96
CA GLU A 794 10.73 -29.56 -2.04
C GLU A 794 10.03 -30.35 -0.92
N LEU A 795 10.53 -31.55 -0.65
CA LEU A 795 10.07 -32.42 0.43
C LEU A 795 11.21 -32.67 1.41
N LEU A 796 11.15 -32.08 2.60
CA LEU A 796 12.02 -32.42 3.72
C LEU A 796 11.61 -33.77 4.30
N ILE A 797 12.58 -34.67 4.41
CA ILE A 797 12.41 -36.00 4.97
C ILE A 797 13.58 -36.29 5.91
N SER A 798 13.36 -37.02 6.99
CA SER A 798 14.43 -37.40 7.92
C SER A 798 14.58 -38.93 7.95
N THR A 799 15.67 -39.39 8.56
CA THR A 799 15.81 -40.80 8.94
C THR A 799 14.84 -41.14 10.06
N GLN A 800 15.00 -42.28 10.74
CA GLN A 800 14.09 -42.70 11.81
C GLN A 800 14.90 -43.21 13.01
N ARG A 801 14.26 -43.25 14.19
CA ARG A 801 14.83 -43.95 15.35
C ARG A 801 15.15 -45.41 15.01
N THR A 802 16.16 -45.97 15.66
CA THR A 802 16.44 -47.40 15.57
C THR A 802 15.26 -48.23 16.07
N ILE A 803 15.03 -49.38 15.44
CA ILE A 803 14.00 -50.34 15.82
C ILE A 803 14.49 -51.22 16.98
N GLU A 804 13.62 -51.50 17.95
CA GLU A 804 13.98 -52.29 19.12
C GLU A 804 14.01 -53.80 18.84
N ASN A 805 15.07 -54.46 19.30
CA ASN A 805 15.26 -55.90 19.59
C ASN A 805 15.02 -56.95 18.48
N ASN A 806 14.29 -56.65 17.39
CA ASN A 806 13.85 -57.65 16.39
C ASN A 806 14.07 -57.23 14.93
N TYR A 807 14.88 -56.21 14.65
CA TYR A 807 15.19 -55.74 13.31
C TYR A 807 16.68 -55.37 13.26
N THR A 808 17.48 -56.10 12.47
CA THR A 808 18.93 -55.90 12.49
C THR A 808 19.32 -54.56 11.88
N MET A 809 20.49 -54.03 12.22
CA MET A 809 20.98 -52.79 11.62
C MET A 809 21.18 -52.92 10.11
N GLU A 810 21.60 -54.08 9.62
CA GLU A 810 21.71 -54.35 8.18
C GLU A 810 20.34 -54.25 7.49
N GLN A 811 19.32 -54.91 8.05
CA GLN A 811 17.93 -54.81 7.56
C GLN A 811 17.41 -53.37 7.62
N PHE A 812 17.75 -52.63 8.68
CA PHE A 812 17.39 -51.23 8.83
C PHE A 812 17.97 -50.35 7.74
N TYR A 813 19.28 -50.39 7.49
CA TYR A 813 19.92 -49.59 6.45
C TYR A 813 19.43 -49.96 5.06
N GLN A 814 19.29 -51.26 4.78
CA GLN A 814 18.76 -51.73 3.50
C GLN A 814 17.34 -51.20 3.27
N SER A 815 16.44 -51.36 4.24
CA SER A 815 15.07 -50.89 4.10
C SER A 815 14.99 -49.37 3.98
N LEU A 816 15.79 -48.63 4.73
CA LEU A 816 15.85 -47.17 4.68
C LEU A 816 16.28 -46.69 3.29
N GLN A 817 17.31 -47.30 2.72
CA GLN A 817 17.79 -47.02 1.36
C GLN A 817 16.69 -47.33 0.33
N GLU A 818 16.05 -48.49 0.41
CA GLU A 818 14.96 -48.88 -0.50
C GLU A 818 13.79 -47.88 -0.47
N SER A 819 13.39 -47.44 0.72
CA SER A 819 12.33 -46.45 0.89
C SER A 819 12.70 -45.10 0.29
N PHE A 820 13.92 -44.60 0.53
CA PHE A 820 14.37 -43.34 -0.06
C PHE A 820 14.54 -43.42 -1.57
N CYS A 821 15.06 -44.52 -2.13
CA CYS A 821 15.07 -44.73 -3.58
C CYS A 821 13.65 -44.66 -4.16
N THR A 822 12.70 -45.36 -3.53
CA THR A 822 11.29 -45.39 -3.98
C THR A 822 10.66 -44.00 -3.94
N LEU A 823 10.85 -43.24 -2.87
CA LEU A 823 10.29 -41.89 -2.74
C LEU A 823 10.99 -40.88 -3.65
N ALA A 824 12.31 -40.97 -3.78
CA ALA A 824 13.08 -40.09 -4.67
C ALA A 824 12.66 -40.29 -6.13
N ASP A 825 12.52 -41.55 -6.59
CA ASP A 825 12.06 -41.87 -7.94
C ASP A 825 10.62 -41.38 -8.17
N TYR A 826 9.74 -41.55 -7.18
CA TYR A 826 8.36 -41.08 -7.27
C TYR A 826 8.25 -39.54 -7.28
N ALA A 827 9.03 -38.85 -6.46
CA ALA A 827 9.10 -37.39 -6.40
C ALA A 827 9.72 -36.79 -7.66
N ALA A 828 10.76 -37.43 -8.22
CA ALA A 828 11.44 -36.98 -9.44
C ALA A 828 10.47 -36.89 -10.62
N ALA A 829 9.54 -37.86 -10.74
CA ALA A 829 8.52 -37.86 -11.79
C ALA A 829 7.58 -36.64 -11.76
N LYS A 830 7.55 -35.90 -10.65
CA LYS A 830 6.75 -34.69 -10.43
C LYS A 830 7.60 -33.44 -10.23
N ASN A 831 8.90 -33.51 -10.57
CA ASN A 831 9.87 -32.43 -10.37
C ASN A 831 10.04 -31.97 -8.91
N ILE A 832 9.84 -32.88 -7.95
CA ILE A 832 10.02 -32.60 -6.51
C ILE A 832 11.39 -33.10 -6.05
N ARG A 833 12.12 -32.23 -5.34
CA ARG A 833 13.38 -32.59 -4.68
C ARG A 833 13.11 -33.17 -3.31
N LEU A 834 13.76 -34.29 -3.01
CA LEU A 834 13.71 -34.94 -1.70
C LEU A 834 14.96 -34.51 -0.92
N ILE A 835 14.75 -33.82 0.20
CA ILE A 835 15.83 -33.21 0.99
C ILE A 835 15.92 -33.96 2.31
N LEU A 836 17.01 -34.71 2.49
CA LEU A 836 17.34 -35.39 3.72
C LEU A 836 17.71 -34.36 4.79
N ARG A 837 16.87 -34.20 5.79
CA ARG A 837 17.07 -33.35 6.96
C ARG A 837 17.93 -34.07 8.00
N GLN A 838 19.02 -33.41 8.42
CA GLN A 838 19.75 -33.84 9.62
C GLN A 838 18.85 -33.68 10.86
N SER A 839 18.73 -34.75 11.66
CA SER A 839 17.84 -34.79 12.84
C SER A 839 18.52 -35.49 14.01
N VAL A 840 18.25 -35.02 15.22
CA VAL A 840 18.77 -35.61 16.47
C VAL A 840 18.08 -36.95 16.79
N SER A 841 18.82 -37.88 17.40
CA SER A 841 18.31 -39.17 17.91
C SER A 841 17.67 -40.05 16.82
N ARG A 842 18.23 -40.01 15.61
CA ARG A 842 17.81 -40.84 14.48
C ARG A 842 19.01 -41.61 13.90
N THR A 843 18.78 -42.64 13.10
CA THR A 843 19.87 -43.46 12.56
C THR A 843 19.86 -43.47 11.03
N PRO A 844 20.97 -43.11 10.36
CA PRO A 844 22.11 -42.37 10.90
C PRO A 844 21.74 -40.92 11.24
N ASP A 845 22.45 -40.32 12.21
CA ASP A 845 22.37 -38.90 12.58
C ASP A 845 23.70 -38.14 12.39
N THR A 846 24.81 -38.86 12.28
CA THR A 846 26.14 -38.27 12.01
C THR A 846 26.28 -37.83 10.55
N VAL A 847 27.08 -36.78 10.31
CA VAL A 847 27.37 -36.27 8.96
C VAL A 847 27.96 -37.36 8.05
N GLU A 848 28.87 -38.18 8.58
CA GLU A 848 29.45 -39.31 7.83
C GLU A 848 28.40 -40.36 7.45
N GLY A 849 27.53 -40.74 8.38
CA GLY A 849 26.48 -41.71 8.11
C GLY A 849 25.45 -41.19 7.10
N LEU A 850 25.10 -39.90 7.18
CA LEU A 850 24.19 -39.25 6.24
C LEU A 850 24.84 -39.09 4.86
N GLN A 851 26.13 -38.73 4.79
CA GLN A 851 26.89 -38.69 3.54
C GLN A 851 26.89 -40.05 2.83
N LYS A 852 27.16 -41.12 3.59
CA LYS A 852 27.13 -42.49 3.09
C LYS A 852 25.74 -42.85 2.54
N LEU A 853 24.69 -42.59 3.31
CA LEU A 853 23.31 -42.87 2.91
C LEU A 853 22.91 -42.13 1.62
N VAL A 854 23.26 -40.84 1.49
CA VAL A 854 23.01 -40.08 0.25
C VAL A 854 23.74 -40.71 -0.94
N GLY A 855 25.00 -41.12 -0.74
CA GLY A 855 25.78 -41.82 -1.76
C GLY A 855 25.21 -43.20 -2.15
N GLU A 856 24.58 -43.91 -1.22
CA GLU A 856 23.95 -45.22 -1.46
C GLU A 856 22.59 -45.11 -2.15
N VAL A 857 21.78 -44.09 -1.80
CA VAL A 857 20.52 -43.81 -2.50
C VAL A 857 20.79 -43.36 -3.94
N ASN A 858 21.85 -42.56 -4.16
CA ASN A 858 22.37 -42.17 -5.47
C ASN A 858 21.28 -41.71 -6.45
N ARG A 859 20.50 -40.69 -6.05
CA ARG A 859 19.50 -40.04 -6.90
C ARG A 859 19.78 -38.55 -7.01
N PRO A 860 19.67 -37.95 -8.22
CA PRO A 860 20.04 -36.56 -8.44
C PRO A 860 19.13 -35.56 -7.73
N ASN A 861 17.89 -35.95 -7.41
CA ASN A 861 16.94 -35.15 -6.65
C ASN A 861 16.95 -35.46 -5.14
N PHE A 862 17.90 -36.27 -4.65
CA PHE A 862 18.05 -36.59 -3.23
C PHE A 862 19.32 -35.94 -2.66
N THR A 863 19.16 -34.93 -1.80
CA THR A 863 20.26 -34.11 -1.27
C THR A 863 20.17 -33.97 0.25
N LEU A 864 21.26 -33.57 0.91
CA LEU A 864 21.31 -33.36 2.37
C LEU A 864 21.10 -31.88 2.70
N ALA A 865 20.27 -31.59 3.70
CA ALA A 865 20.19 -30.31 4.40
C ALA A 865 20.77 -30.44 5.82
N PRO A 866 22.02 -29.99 6.03
CA PRO A 866 22.65 -29.95 7.35
C PRO A 866 21.90 -29.01 8.29
N ALA A 867 21.86 -29.36 9.58
CA ALA A 867 21.28 -28.51 10.61
C ALA A 867 22.39 -27.76 11.35
N VAL A 868 22.36 -26.43 11.27
CA VAL A 868 23.32 -25.56 11.97
C VAL A 868 23.32 -25.85 13.47
N SER A 869 22.14 -26.06 14.07
CA SER A 869 22.03 -26.36 15.49
C SER A 869 22.75 -27.65 15.90
N LEU A 870 22.77 -28.68 15.05
CA LEU A 870 23.45 -29.94 15.32
C LEU A 870 24.96 -29.85 15.10
N LEU A 871 25.40 -29.11 14.08
CA LEU A 871 26.81 -28.78 13.88
C LEU A 871 27.38 -27.96 15.05
N LEU A 872 26.59 -27.04 15.61
CA LEU A 872 26.95 -26.28 16.81
C LEU A 872 26.89 -27.11 18.10
N ASN A 873 26.14 -28.21 18.11
CA ASN A 873 26.16 -29.12 19.25
C ASN A 873 27.40 -30.03 19.23
N ASP A 874 27.95 -30.29 18.05
CA ASP A 874 29.14 -31.12 17.80
C ASP A 874 30.36 -30.27 17.39
N GLU A 875 30.66 -29.21 18.16
CA GLU A 875 31.75 -28.28 17.85
C GLU A 875 33.12 -28.97 17.75
N ALA A 876 33.35 -30.02 18.55
CA ALA A 876 34.61 -30.76 18.56
C ALA A 876 34.94 -31.38 17.19
N ASN A 877 33.92 -31.73 16.40
CA ASN A 877 34.08 -32.33 15.07
C ASN A 877 33.69 -31.37 13.94
N LEU A 878 33.41 -30.09 14.23
CA LEU A 878 32.87 -29.13 13.27
C LEU A 878 33.72 -29.03 11.98
N ASP A 879 35.04 -28.94 12.09
CA ASP A 879 35.92 -28.82 10.91
C ASP A 879 35.93 -30.07 10.03
N SER A 880 35.88 -31.25 10.65
CA SER A 880 35.77 -32.53 9.95
C SER A 880 34.41 -32.65 9.24
N ASN A 881 33.34 -32.31 9.96
CA ASN A 881 31.98 -32.30 9.43
C ASN A 881 31.84 -31.33 8.25
N LEU A 882 32.34 -30.09 8.37
CA LEU A 882 32.33 -29.12 7.28
C LEU A 882 33.15 -29.58 6.08
N SER A 883 34.29 -30.24 6.29
CA SER A 883 35.11 -30.77 5.20
C SER A 883 34.38 -31.86 4.41
N ARG A 884 33.63 -32.73 5.10
CA ARG A 884 32.79 -33.75 4.45
C ARG A 884 31.61 -33.14 3.70
N LEU A 885 30.89 -32.22 4.34
CA LEU A 885 29.74 -31.55 3.72
C LEU A 885 30.13 -30.75 2.47
N LYS A 886 31.33 -30.16 2.42
CA LYS A 886 31.86 -29.49 1.21
C LYS A 886 32.11 -30.42 0.03
N GLN A 887 32.15 -31.74 0.24
CA GLN A 887 32.24 -32.73 -0.83
C GLN A 887 30.86 -33.12 -1.38
N MET A 888 29.78 -32.60 -0.80
CA MET A 888 28.40 -32.87 -1.19
C MET A 888 27.77 -31.62 -1.85
N ASP A 889 26.71 -31.84 -2.62
CA ASP A 889 25.89 -30.76 -3.21
C ASP A 889 24.91 -30.20 -2.17
N ILE A 890 25.40 -29.37 -1.26
CA ILE A 890 24.59 -28.74 -0.21
C ILE A 890 23.92 -27.48 -0.77
N LYS A 891 22.60 -27.56 -0.96
CA LYS A 891 21.76 -26.46 -1.48
C LYS A 891 20.91 -25.79 -0.41
N GLU A 892 20.67 -26.45 0.72
CA GLU A 892 19.84 -25.95 1.80
C GLU A 892 20.56 -26.09 3.15
N LEU A 893 20.38 -25.10 4.03
CA LEU A 893 20.78 -25.16 5.44
C LEU A 893 19.58 -24.92 6.33
N LEU A 894 19.38 -25.79 7.31
CA LEU A 894 18.41 -25.59 8.38
C LEU A 894 19.09 -24.76 9.47
N VAL A 895 18.65 -23.52 9.64
CA VAL A 895 19.29 -22.57 10.55
C VAL A 895 18.45 -22.33 11.79
N SER A 896 19.08 -22.65 12.91
CA SER A 896 18.62 -22.48 14.28
C SER A 896 19.81 -22.73 15.21
N ALA A 897 19.63 -22.50 16.50
CA ALA A 897 20.62 -22.74 17.55
C ALA A 897 20.19 -23.90 18.47
N PRO A 898 21.14 -24.64 19.06
CA PRO A 898 20.86 -25.64 20.09
C PRO A 898 20.72 -24.96 21.46
N GLU A 899 19.85 -25.49 22.31
CA GLU A 899 19.82 -25.19 23.75
C GLU A 899 20.03 -26.46 24.56
N LYS A 900 20.78 -26.29 25.65
CA LYS A 900 21.10 -27.34 26.60
C LYS A 900 20.49 -27.01 27.96
N ASP A 901 20.19 -28.05 28.73
CA ASP A 901 19.69 -27.90 30.09
C ASP A 901 20.84 -27.64 31.08
N ILE A 902 20.52 -27.60 32.37
CA ILE A 902 21.51 -27.39 33.44
C ILE A 902 22.53 -28.54 33.58
N HIS A 903 22.30 -29.68 32.91
CA HIS A 903 23.17 -30.85 32.88
C HIS A 903 23.97 -30.96 31.57
N ASP A 904 23.98 -29.90 30.75
CA ASP A 904 24.62 -29.86 29.43
C ASP A 904 24.01 -30.86 28.42
N GLN A 905 22.75 -31.25 28.63
CA GLN A 905 22.02 -32.15 27.73
C GLN A 905 21.21 -31.33 26.71
N LEU A 906 21.33 -31.69 25.42
CA LEU A 906 20.57 -31.07 24.35
C LEU A 906 19.07 -31.36 24.52
N TRP A 907 18.24 -30.31 24.61
CA TRP A 907 16.78 -30.45 24.71
C TRP A 907 16.01 -29.68 23.63
N ASN A 908 16.62 -28.68 22.99
CA ASN A 908 16.02 -27.91 21.89
C ASN A 908 17.03 -27.71 20.75
N THR A 909 16.59 -27.88 19.51
CA THR A 909 17.38 -27.66 18.29
C THR A 909 16.84 -26.53 17.41
N ASN A 910 15.81 -25.82 17.88
CA ASN A 910 15.04 -24.86 17.10
C ASN A 910 15.00 -23.48 17.78
N ALA A 911 16.00 -23.15 18.60
CA ALA A 911 16.09 -21.82 19.18
C ALA A 911 16.55 -20.79 18.14
N PRO A 912 16.08 -19.54 18.19
CA PRO A 912 16.55 -18.48 17.30
C PRO A 912 18.05 -18.19 17.45
N ILE A 913 18.73 -17.98 16.34
CA ILE A 913 20.17 -17.71 16.31
C ILE A 913 20.54 -16.36 16.93
N TYR A 914 19.64 -15.37 16.92
CA TYR A 914 19.89 -14.07 17.54
C TYR A 914 20.02 -14.14 19.07
N LYS A 915 19.55 -15.22 19.69
CA LYS A 915 19.75 -15.52 21.12
C LYS A 915 21.02 -16.34 21.38
N SER A 916 21.67 -16.86 20.34
CA SER A 916 22.86 -17.69 20.48
C SER A 916 24.10 -16.84 20.77
N SER A 917 24.92 -17.30 21.71
CA SER A 917 26.26 -16.74 21.94
C SER A 917 27.33 -17.28 20.97
N LYS A 918 26.98 -18.21 20.08
CA LYS A 918 27.93 -18.91 19.18
C LYS A 918 28.10 -18.24 17.81
N THR A 919 28.16 -16.90 17.78
CA THR A 919 28.14 -16.08 16.56
C THR A 919 29.25 -16.46 15.57
N GLU A 920 30.49 -16.66 16.03
CA GLU A 920 31.63 -17.01 15.18
C GLU A 920 31.48 -18.40 14.56
N ALA A 921 30.99 -19.37 15.32
CA ALA A 921 30.76 -20.73 14.82
C ALA A 921 29.63 -20.76 13.78
N ILE A 922 28.54 -20.02 14.03
CA ILE A 922 27.44 -19.86 13.05
C ILE A 922 28.00 -19.23 11.76
N ARG A 923 28.76 -18.14 11.87
CA ARG A 923 29.37 -17.47 10.71
C ARG A 923 30.30 -18.41 9.94
N LYS A 924 31.08 -19.24 10.63
CA LYS A 924 31.97 -20.25 10.02
C LYS A 924 31.17 -21.28 9.22
N ILE A 925 30.04 -21.75 9.74
CA ILE A 925 29.16 -22.70 9.05
C ILE A 925 28.51 -22.05 7.81
N LEU A 926 27.90 -20.88 7.96
CA LEU A 926 27.25 -20.18 6.84
C LEU A 926 28.24 -19.83 5.72
N SER A 927 29.45 -19.39 6.09
CA SER A 927 30.51 -19.06 5.11
C SER A 927 31.04 -20.28 4.35
N ALA A 928 30.82 -21.51 4.86
CA ALA A 928 31.17 -22.73 4.14
C ALA A 928 30.21 -23.02 2.97
N PHE A 929 29.00 -22.46 2.99
CA PHE A 929 27.96 -22.67 1.97
C PHE A 929 27.28 -21.35 1.56
N PRO A 930 28.02 -20.39 0.98
CA PRO A 930 27.51 -19.04 0.72
C PRO A 930 26.42 -18.96 -0.36
N GLN A 931 26.13 -20.06 -1.05
CA GLN A 931 25.08 -20.16 -2.08
C GLN A 931 23.90 -21.02 -1.65
N ALA A 932 23.93 -21.58 -0.42
CA ALA A 932 22.82 -22.38 0.08
C ALA A 932 21.62 -21.50 0.43
N ASN A 933 20.44 -21.98 0.10
CA ASN A 933 19.19 -21.41 0.60
C ASN A 933 19.10 -21.64 2.11
N ILE A 934 18.57 -20.65 2.82
CA ILE A 934 18.45 -20.65 4.27
C ILE A 934 17.02 -21.00 4.65
N ILE A 935 16.85 -22.06 5.43
CA ILE A 935 15.58 -22.40 6.05
C ILE A 935 15.65 -21.94 7.50
N MET A 936 14.88 -20.90 7.85
CA MET A 936 14.76 -20.41 9.23
C MET A 936 13.91 -21.39 10.03
N ASP A 937 14.55 -22.39 10.64
CA ASP A 937 13.91 -23.53 11.28
C ASP A 937 13.67 -23.31 12.78
N CYS A 938 13.39 -22.07 13.17
CA CYS A 938 13.26 -21.67 14.57
C CYS A 938 11.80 -21.79 15.07
N LEU A 939 11.62 -21.94 16.38
CA LEU A 939 10.35 -21.75 17.08
C LEU A 939 10.29 -20.33 17.62
N TYR A 940 9.54 -19.46 16.94
CA TYR A 940 9.37 -18.07 17.36
C TYR A 940 8.17 -17.91 18.31
N ALA A 941 8.37 -17.18 19.41
CA ALA A 941 7.32 -16.80 20.33
C ALA A 941 6.52 -15.57 19.84
N SER A 942 7.09 -14.77 18.92
CA SER A 942 6.43 -13.60 18.34
C SER A 942 7.00 -13.21 16.97
N PRO A 943 6.28 -12.39 16.19
CA PRO A 943 6.81 -11.78 14.96
C PRO A 943 8.07 -10.93 15.18
N ASP A 944 8.23 -10.32 16.37
CA ASP A 944 9.45 -9.56 16.70
C ASP A 944 10.66 -10.48 16.83
N GLU A 945 10.46 -11.67 17.37
CA GLU A 945 11.51 -12.69 17.44
C GLU A 945 11.91 -13.17 16.04
N GLU A 946 10.92 -13.42 15.17
CA GLU A 946 11.11 -13.75 13.76
C GLU A 946 11.93 -12.67 13.04
N TYR A 947 11.55 -11.39 13.20
CA TYR A 947 12.26 -10.25 12.60
C TYR A 947 13.69 -10.11 13.12
N MET A 948 13.90 -10.24 14.44
CA MET A 948 15.23 -10.12 15.03
C MET A 948 16.16 -11.24 14.57
N ASP A 949 15.63 -12.45 14.35
CA ASP A 949 16.39 -13.57 13.81
C ASP A 949 16.78 -13.37 12.34
N GLY A 950 15.84 -12.88 11.51
CA GLY A 950 16.13 -12.47 10.14
C GLY A 950 17.19 -11.37 10.05
N LYS A 951 17.10 -10.36 10.93
CA LYS A 951 18.09 -9.27 11.03
C LYS A 951 19.47 -9.79 11.45
N GLU A 952 19.54 -10.75 12.37
CA GLU A 952 20.81 -11.37 12.75
C GLU A 952 21.40 -12.19 11.59
N MET A 953 20.55 -12.92 10.86
CA MET A 953 20.94 -13.64 9.65
C MET A 953 21.60 -12.70 8.63
N ASP A 954 21.00 -11.53 8.38
CA ASP A 954 21.56 -10.53 7.47
C ASP A 954 22.97 -10.09 7.91
N LYS A 955 23.21 -9.89 9.21
CA LYS A 955 24.55 -9.52 9.73
C LYS A 955 25.58 -10.64 9.61
N LEU A 956 25.13 -11.89 9.66
CA LEU A 956 26.00 -13.06 9.56
C LEU A 956 26.43 -13.32 8.12
N ILE A 957 25.54 -13.07 7.15
CA ILE A 957 25.81 -13.25 5.72
C ILE A 957 26.53 -12.02 5.11
N THR A 958 26.23 -10.80 5.58
CA THR A 958 26.66 -9.54 4.93
C THR A 958 27.98 -8.95 5.45
N LYS A 959 28.99 -9.76 5.81
CA LYS A 959 30.35 -9.24 6.07
C LYS A 959 31.39 -9.95 5.20
N LYS A 960 31.87 -9.25 4.18
CA LYS A 960 33.23 -9.35 3.64
C LYS A 960 33.97 -8.06 3.94
#